data_AF-A0A8H5UB61-F1
#
_entry.id   AF-A0A8H5UB61-F1
#
_cell.length_a   1.000
_cell.length_b   1.000
_cell.length_c   1.000
_cell.angle_alpha   90.00
_cell.angle_beta   90.00
_cell.angle_gamma   90.00
#
_symmetry.space_group_name_H-M   'P 1'
#
loop_
_entity.id
_entity.type
_entity.pdbx_description
1 polymer ?
#
loop_
_entity_poly.entity_id
_entity_poly.type
_entity_poly.pdbx_seq_one_letter_code
_entity_poly.pdbx_strand_id
1 'polypeptide(L)'
;MGSISTSTQGAPDSQLVLSDALWRERVPHINGENYFFWPYPILKRLITRETIIRQLDTVKIGLEDAEACSDVILGTDKTSFLRVFAILAIVERSGDIQALIDADLHDERFPLVQRSEHHLTAQICMAKLGWSHMQRDYFNINQLRMSPRFFALEEEYEAQHYDMPKGQMLPWVLCRDSYGVHEETLSGGCGQVVKYKIDADSHGFAPLLEKLGFYGSFVAVKSLKDTHKEQGAPNKELEMLKQFSGFSHPNIITLLATYTLHNRSHFIFPAAEYDLLMYWKIHPGPLVNPASVNSEGLLWLSGQIRNIVGALAHIHEGKKAHMNMETMFGRHGDIKPANILWFRSRKEQRGVFVISDFGIADAHREETRSIIPAADLPVTPRYRAPECDIRDGRISRAYDVWSLGCVLLEMACWILGANELREQFKEILMSPYITGVKTDIYFDIHWLGPGEGYRLGVKEQIIQADTAVEVAAMNHNAKMRSQHLTIAPRVIGHVTYLNLELMFATQLESGSELGIRLDGGDTYIPGNTITGLVRRTTHIVSPESTVTVSMIGTANTIQLVKDRRGDYAWGVTLPHHRQTLFRGLLLIENGGYKEWSFNISVPLYTDPKVNNGKQALTYVPPDATDHELPPSYILGDGGE
;
A
#
# COMPACT_ATOMS: atom_id res chain seq x y z
N MET A 1 -19.90 -42.38 -13.13
CA MET A 1 -20.40 -42.54 -14.52
C MET A 1 -19.28 -42.14 -15.47
N GLY A 2 -19.08 -42.97 -16.50
CA GLY A 2 -17.97 -43.03 -17.48
C GLY A 2 -17.04 -41.82 -17.67
N SER A 3 -15.75 -42.06 -17.41
CA SER A 3 -14.62 -41.27 -17.92
C SER A 3 -14.44 -41.52 -19.42
N ILE A 4 -14.56 -40.48 -20.24
CA ILE A 4 -14.10 -40.51 -21.64
C ILE A 4 -12.73 -39.86 -21.67
N SER A 5 -11.70 -40.70 -21.65
CA SER A 5 -10.33 -40.34 -22.00
C SER A 5 -10.22 -40.29 -23.53
N THR A 6 -10.27 -39.10 -24.13
CA THR A 6 -9.86 -38.91 -25.53
C THR A 6 -8.35 -38.66 -25.58
N SER A 7 -7.60 -39.76 -25.72
CA SER A 7 -6.21 -39.70 -26.15
C SER A 7 -6.15 -39.18 -27.59
N THR A 8 -5.87 -37.90 -27.76
CA THR A 8 -5.42 -37.34 -29.05
C THR A 8 -3.90 -37.39 -29.08
N GLN A 9 -3.33 -38.60 -29.25
CA GLN A 9 -1.98 -38.69 -29.82
C GLN A 9 -2.09 -38.35 -31.31
N GLY A 10 -1.96 -37.05 -31.62
CA GLY A 10 -1.79 -36.59 -32.99
C GLY A 10 -0.44 -37.05 -33.55
N ALA A 11 -0.36 -37.18 -34.88
CA ALA A 11 0.87 -37.45 -35.59
C ALA A 11 2.04 -36.55 -35.10
N PRO A 12 3.29 -37.04 -35.09
CA PRO A 12 4.44 -36.23 -34.70
C PRO A 12 4.50 -34.95 -35.55
N ASP A 13 4.85 -33.82 -34.93
CA ASP A 13 4.83 -32.47 -35.53
C ASP A 13 5.57 -32.39 -36.88
N SER A 14 6.50 -33.31 -37.15
CA SER A 14 7.23 -33.44 -38.41
C SER A 14 6.38 -33.80 -39.64
N GLN A 15 5.10 -34.19 -39.48
CA GLN A 15 4.23 -34.62 -40.60
C GLN A 15 3.10 -33.66 -40.98
N LEU A 16 2.87 -32.57 -40.25
CA LEU A 16 1.76 -31.64 -40.51
C LEU A 16 2.08 -30.65 -41.62
N VAL A 17 1.13 -30.37 -42.51
CA VAL A 17 1.22 -29.26 -43.48
C VAL A 17 1.38 -27.94 -42.71
N LEU A 18 2.15 -26.99 -43.24
CA LEU A 18 2.52 -25.76 -42.53
C LEU A 18 1.28 -24.98 -42.04
N SER A 19 0.21 -24.96 -42.84
CA SER A 19 -1.08 -24.36 -42.47
C SER A 19 -1.65 -24.96 -41.18
N ASP A 20 -1.63 -26.28 -41.02
CA ASP A 20 -2.15 -26.98 -39.85
C ASP A 20 -1.31 -26.69 -38.61
N ALA A 21 0.02 -26.66 -38.77
CA ALA A 21 0.94 -26.32 -37.70
C ALA A 21 0.72 -24.87 -37.22
N LEU A 22 0.58 -23.92 -38.15
CA LEU A 22 0.22 -22.53 -37.84
C LEU A 22 -1.12 -22.48 -37.09
N TRP A 23 -2.14 -23.17 -37.57
CA TRP A 23 -3.44 -23.21 -36.90
C TRP A 23 -3.33 -23.72 -35.46
N ARG A 24 -2.55 -24.77 -35.18
CA ARG A 24 -2.38 -25.32 -33.83
C ARG A 24 -1.67 -24.37 -32.88
N GLU A 25 -0.67 -23.67 -33.36
CA GLU A 25 0.21 -22.78 -32.56
C GLU A 25 -0.27 -21.32 -32.51
N ARG A 26 -1.48 -21.03 -33.01
CA ARG A 26 -2.06 -19.68 -32.95
C ARG A 26 -2.27 -19.25 -31.49
N VAL A 27 -1.95 -18.00 -31.18
CA VAL A 27 -2.20 -17.42 -29.86
C VAL A 27 -3.60 -16.81 -29.83
N PRO A 28 -4.52 -17.26 -28.95
CA PRO A 28 -5.85 -16.68 -28.84
C PRO A 28 -5.79 -15.22 -28.34
N HIS A 29 -6.50 -14.33 -29.01
CA HIS A 29 -6.54 -12.90 -28.70
C HIS A 29 -7.70 -12.58 -27.74
N ILE A 30 -7.55 -11.55 -26.91
CA ILE A 30 -8.54 -11.18 -25.88
C ILE A 30 -9.95 -10.89 -26.44
N ASN A 31 -10.05 -10.45 -27.70
CA ASN A 31 -11.33 -10.18 -28.38
C ASN A 31 -12.20 -11.44 -28.61
N GLY A 32 -11.70 -12.64 -28.29
CA GLY A 32 -12.47 -13.89 -28.29
C GLY A 32 -11.78 -15.01 -29.06
N GLU A 33 -12.34 -16.23 -28.97
CA GLU A 33 -11.72 -17.45 -29.52
C GLU A 33 -11.50 -17.44 -31.05
N ASN A 34 -12.30 -16.64 -31.78
CA ASN A 34 -12.18 -16.47 -33.22
C ASN A 34 -11.14 -15.41 -33.64
N TYR A 35 -10.54 -14.72 -32.66
CA TYR A 35 -9.45 -13.76 -32.86
C TYR A 35 -8.16 -14.38 -32.35
N PHE A 36 -7.12 -14.33 -33.17
CA PHE A 36 -5.82 -14.92 -32.86
C PHE A 36 -4.72 -14.22 -33.66
N PHE A 37 -3.49 -14.43 -33.22
CA PHE A 37 -2.28 -13.92 -33.87
C PHE A 37 -1.13 -14.93 -33.74
N TRP A 38 -0.05 -14.68 -34.46
CA TRP A 38 1.17 -15.49 -34.44
C TRP A 38 2.39 -14.62 -34.14
N PRO A 39 2.99 -14.76 -32.95
CA PRO A 39 4.27 -14.16 -32.63
C PRO A 39 5.36 -14.60 -33.60
N TYR A 40 6.30 -13.70 -33.90
CA TYR A 40 7.40 -13.98 -34.82
C TYR A 40 8.27 -15.19 -34.41
N PRO A 41 8.57 -15.42 -33.10
CA PRO A 41 9.27 -16.63 -32.68
C PRO A 41 8.56 -17.94 -33.03
N ILE A 42 7.22 -17.98 -33.02
CA ILE A 42 6.44 -19.14 -33.48
C ILE A 42 6.67 -19.37 -34.98
N LEU A 43 6.63 -18.31 -35.79
CA LEU A 43 6.90 -18.41 -37.23
C LEU A 43 8.31 -18.95 -37.49
N LYS A 44 9.32 -18.43 -36.79
CA LYS A 44 10.72 -18.88 -36.91
C LYS A 44 10.91 -20.35 -36.52
N ARG A 45 10.16 -20.83 -35.53
CA ARG A 45 10.20 -22.24 -35.10
C ARG A 45 9.52 -23.17 -36.10
N LEU A 46 8.39 -22.74 -36.68
CA LEU A 46 7.59 -23.56 -37.59
C LEU A 46 8.09 -23.55 -39.03
N ILE A 47 8.65 -22.42 -39.48
CA ILE A 47 9.12 -22.23 -40.86
C ILE A 47 10.61 -22.52 -40.90
N THR A 48 10.92 -23.78 -41.15
CA THR A 48 12.28 -24.29 -41.38
C THR A 48 12.48 -24.62 -42.86
N ARG A 49 13.74 -24.80 -43.29
CA ARG A 49 14.08 -25.20 -44.67
C ARG A 49 13.28 -26.43 -45.12
N GLU A 50 13.19 -27.46 -44.28
CA GLU A 50 12.42 -28.68 -44.56
C GLU A 50 10.94 -28.39 -44.77
N THR A 51 10.33 -27.57 -43.92
CA THR A 51 8.90 -27.24 -44.04
C THR A 51 8.61 -26.38 -45.27
N ILE A 52 9.50 -25.47 -45.64
CA ILE A 52 9.39 -24.66 -46.87
C ILE A 52 9.43 -25.57 -48.09
N ILE A 53 10.46 -26.41 -48.21
CA ILE A 53 10.63 -27.30 -49.36
C ILE A 53 9.41 -28.21 -49.51
N ARG A 54 8.95 -28.82 -48.42
CA ARG A 54 7.76 -29.68 -48.44
C ARG A 54 6.51 -28.90 -48.87
N GLN A 55 6.29 -27.69 -48.34
CA GLN A 55 5.15 -26.87 -48.71
C GLN A 55 5.19 -26.45 -50.19
N LEU A 56 6.37 -26.10 -50.72
CA LEU A 56 6.55 -25.74 -52.13
C LEU A 56 6.47 -26.96 -53.07
N ASP A 57 6.85 -28.15 -52.61
CA ASP A 57 6.68 -29.40 -53.34
C ASP A 57 5.19 -29.71 -53.58
N THR A 58 4.32 -29.46 -52.60
CA THR A 58 2.85 -29.64 -52.77
C THR A 58 2.25 -28.80 -53.91
N VAL A 59 2.88 -27.67 -54.24
CA VAL A 59 2.47 -26.78 -55.34
C VAL A 59 3.34 -26.94 -56.60
N LYS A 60 4.20 -27.97 -56.63
CA LYS A 60 5.00 -28.40 -57.79
C LYS A 60 5.98 -27.34 -58.32
N ILE A 61 6.62 -26.58 -57.44
CA ILE A 61 7.63 -25.57 -57.83
C ILE A 61 8.97 -26.18 -58.28
N GLY A 62 9.19 -27.48 -58.08
CA GLY A 62 10.48 -28.10 -58.40
C GLY A 62 11.48 -27.92 -57.27
N LEU A 63 12.34 -28.92 -57.06
CA LEU A 63 13.18 -29.00 -55.87
C LEU A 63 14.25 -27.89 -55.81
N GLU A 64 14.92 -27.62 -56.94
CA GLU A 64 15.97 -26.59 -57.02
C GLU A 64 15.42 -25.19 -56.70
N ASP A 65 14.26 -24.83 -57.28
CA ASP A 65 13.60 -23.55 -57.02
C ASP A 65 13.08 -23.46 -55.58
N ALA A 66 12.59 -24.57 -55.01
CA ALA A 66 12.16 -24.63 -53.62
C ALA A 66 13.33 -24.45 -52.63
N GLU A 67 14.49 -25.03 -52.93
CA GLU A 67 15.71 -24.84 -52.16
C GLU A 67 16.21 -23.40 -52.24
N ALA A 68 16.25 -22.81 -53.43
CA ALA A 68 16.63 -21.41 -53.63
C ALA A 68 15.70 -20.45 -52.88
N CYS A 69 14.38 -20.68 -52.96
CA CYS A 69 13.40 -19.90 -52.20
C CYS A 69 13.60 -20.05 -50.68
N SER A 70 14.00 -21.23 -50.21
CA SER A 70 14.13 -21.49 -48.76
C SER A 70 15.18 -20.61 -48.09
N ASP A 71 16.33 -20.39 -48.74
CA ASP A 71 17.39 -19.54 -48.19
C ASP A 71 16.94 -18.08 -48.10
N VAL A 72 16.23 -17.61 -49.13
CA VAL A 72 15.67 -16.25 -49.17
C VAL A 72 14.59 -16.06 -48.11
N ILE A 73 13.67 -17.02 -47.97
CA ILE A 73 12.58 -16.96 -46.99
C ILE A 73 13.12 -16.91 -45.57
N LEU A 74 14.12 -17.73 -45.26
CA LEU A 74 14.76 -17.79 -43.94
C LEU A 74 15.61 -16.56 -43.63
N GLY A 75 16.02 -15.80 -44.65
CA GLY A 75 16.79 -14.57 -44.48
C GLY A 75 18.20 -14.82 -43.93
N THR A 76 18.91 -15.83 -44.44
CA THR A 76 20.28 -16.15 -43.98
C THR A 76 21.28 -15.01 -44.24
N ASP A 77 21.08 -14.25 -45.32
CA ASP A 77 21.98 -13.18 -45.77
C ASP A 77 21.25 -11.84 -46.09
N LYS A 78 19.93 -11.79 -45.90
CA LYS A 78 19.03 -10.64 -46.20
C LYS A 78 17.82 -10.62 -45.26
N THR A 79 16.91 -9.68 -45.47
CA THR A 79 15.60 -9.61 -44.79
C THR A 79 14.77 -10.88 -45.04
N SER A 80 14.13 -11.41 -44.00
CA SER A 80 13.32 -12.63 -44.07
C SER A 80 11.93 -12.42 -44.69
N PHE A 81 11.29 -13.51 -45.10
CA PHE A 81 9.92 -13.55 -45.63
C PHE A 81 9.04 -14.55 -44.85
N LEU A 82 9.32 -14.79 -43.57
CA LEU A 82 8.60 -15.74 -42.73
C LEU A 82 7.13 -15.37 -42.57
N ARG A 83 6.82 -14.10 -42.31
CA ARG A 83 5.43 -13.61 -42.20
C ARG A 83 4.71 -13.78 -43.53
N VAL A 84 5.37 -13.40 -44.61
CA VAL A 84 4.78 -13.48 -45.95
C VAL A 84 4.51 -14.92 -46.35
N PHE A 85 5.47 -15.81 -46.16
CA PHE A 85 5.32 -17.23 -46.44
C PHE A 85 4.22 -17.87 -45.59
N ALA A 86 4.13 -17.50 -44.30
CA ALA A 86 3.03 -17.97 -43.43
C ALA A 86 1.65 -17.52 -43.95
N ILE A 87 1.51 -16.26 -44.39
CA ILE A 87 0.26 -15.77 -44.97
C ILE A 87 -0.04 -16.56 -46.25
N LEU A 88 0.95 -16.75 -47.13
CA LEU A 88 0.78 -17.52 -48.36
C LEU A 88 0.35 -18.97 -48.12
N ALA A 89 0.89 -19.61 -47.09
CA ALA A 89 0.47 -20.95 -46.69
C ALA A 89 -1.00 -20.97 -46.23
N ILE A 90 -1.46 -19.96 -45.48
CA ILE A 90 -2.84 -19.87 -44.99
C ILE A 90 -3.84 -19.51 -46.11
N VAL A 91 -3.44 -18.67 -47.07
CA VAL A 91 -4.31 -18.33 -48.21
C VAL A 91 -4.22 -19.33 -49.37
N GLU A 92 -3.49 -20.44 -49.18
CA GLU A 92 -3.26 -21.51 -50.16
C GLU A 92 -2.60 -21.04 -51.47
N ARG A 93 -1.65 -20.10 -51.35
CA ARG A 93 -0.90 -19.49 -52.46
C ARG A 93 0.61 -19.51 -52.23
N SER A 94 1.14 -20.51 -51.52
CA SER A 94 2.59 -20.68 -51.28
C SER A 94 3.42 -20.60 -52.55
N GLY A 95 2.85 -20.99 -53.70
CA GLY A 95 3.56 -20.98 -54.98
C GLY A 95 3.87 -19.59 -55.54
N ASP A 96 3.24 -18.54 -55.01
CA ASP A 96 3.47 -17.18 -55.49
C ASP A 96 4.65 -16.48 -54.80
N ILE A 97 5.32 -17.14 -53.85
CA ILE A 97 6.34 -16.53 -52.99
C ILE A 97 7.42 -15.78 -53.78
N GLN A 98 7.86 -16.31 -54.93
CA GLN A 98 8.86 -15.67 -55.78
C GLN A 98 8.41 -14.28 -56.25
N ALA A 99 7.14 -14.12 -56.63
CA ALA A 99 6.61 -12.84 -57.07
C ALA A 99 6.50 -11.80 -55.93
N LEU A 100 6.32 -12.25 -54.68
CA LEU A 100 6.34 -11.38 -53.50
C LEU A 100 7.78 -10.99 -53.13
N ILE A 101 8.74 -11.90 -53.31
CA ILE A 101 10.18 -11.62 -53.17
C ILE A 101 10.62 -10.58 -54.21
N ASP A 102 10.27 -10.78 -55.48
CA ASP A 102 10.61 -9.88 -56.58
C ASP A 102 9.99 -8.48 -56.42
N ALA A 103 8.87 -8.39 -55.70
CA ALA A 103 8.17 -7.15 -55.38
C ALA A 103 8.70 -6.43 -54.11
N ASP A 104 9.79 -6.91 -53.51
CA ASP A 104 10.38 -6.38 -52.26
C ASP A 104 9.40 -6.35 -51.06
N LEU A 105 8.49 -7.33 -51.00
CA LEU A 105 7.51 -7.44 -49.91
C LEU A 105 8.04 -8.34 -48.79
N HIS A 106 9.13 -7.93 -48.13
CA HIS A 106 9.74 -8.66 -47.00
C HIS A 106 9.07 -8.35 -45.65
N ASP A 107 9.38 -9.14 -44.61
CA ASP A 107 8.67 -9.14 -43.32
C ASP A 107 8.62 -7.79 -42.59
N GLU A 108 9.61 -6.91 -42.81
CA GLU A 108 9.70 -5.59 -42.16
C GLU A 108 8.76 -4.55 -42.79
N ARG A 109 8.24 -4.82 -43.99
CA ARG A 109 7.25 -3.96 -44.65
C ARG A 109 5.85 -4.10 -44.04
N PHE A 110 5.62 -5.15 -43.26
CA PHE A 110 4.32 -5.47 -42.70
C PHE A 110 4.13 -4.90 -41.29
N PRO A 111 2.91 -4.46 -40.93
CA PRO A 111 1.70 -4.49 -41.76
C PRO A 111 1.66 -3.38 -42.82
N LEU A 112 1.19 -3.74 -44.01
CA LEU A 112 1.01 -2.83 -45.14
C LEU A 112 -0.15 -1.87 -44.87
N VAL A 113 0.18 -0.64 -44.48
CA VAL A 113 -0.80 0.42 -44.23
C VAL A 113 -1.64 0.66 -45.48
N GLN A 114 -2.97 0.73 -45.33
CA GLN A 114 -3.88 0.92 -46.45
C GLN A 114 -3.51 2.18 -47.25
N ARG A 115 -3.47 2.06 -48.58
CA ARG A 115 -3.04 3.11 -49.53
C ARG A 115 -1.57 3.54 -49.45
N SER A 116 -0.73 2.86 -48.67
CA SER A 116 0.73 3.03 -48.78
C SER A 116 1.23 2.50 -50.13
N GLU A 117 2.43 2.91 -50.52
CA GLU A 117 3.11 2.42 -51.73
C GLU A 117 3.22 0.90 -51.73
N HIS A 118 3.74 0.30 -50.65
CA HIS A 118 3.87 -1.15 -50.53
C HIS A 118 2.52 -1.88 -50.51
N HIS A 119 1.46 -1.26 -49.94
CA HIS A 119 0.11 -1.81 -50.04
C HIS A 119 -0.37 -1.86 -51.48
N LEU A 120 -0.16 -0.78 -52.26
CA LEU A 120 -0.53 -0.75 -53.67
C LEU A 120 0.29 -1.76 -54.49
N THR A 121 1.60 -1.86 -54.23
CA THR A 121 2.49 -2.86 -54.84
C THR A 121 1.99 -4.28 -54.58
N ALA A 122 1.62 -4.60 -53.35
CA ALA A 122 1.03 -5.90 -53.01
C ALA A 122 -0.29 -6.14 -53.76
N GLN A 123 -1.19 -5.15 -53.82
CA GLN A 123 -2.46 -5.28 -54.54
C GLN A 123 -2.27 -5.49 -56.05
N ILE A 124 -1.32 -4.79 -56.67
CA ILE A 124 -0.97 -4.97 -58.09
C ILE A 124 -0.34 -6.34 -58.32
N CYS A 125 0.60 -6.75 -57.46
CA CYS A 125 1.26 -8.05 -57.56
C CYS A 125 0.23 -9.19 -57.48
N MET A 126 -0.61 -9.19 -56.43
CA MET A 126 -1.70 -10.17 -56.27
C MET A 126 -2.70 -10.15 -57.45
N ALA A 127 -2.99 -8.98 -58.02
CA ALA A 127 -3.85 -8.88 -59.20
C ALA A 127 -3.22 -9.52 -60.45
N LYS A 128 -1.93 -9.31 -60.69
CA LYS A 128 -1.19 -9.95 -61.79
C LYS A 128 -1.11 -11.46 -61.64
N LEU A 129 -1.03 -11.95 -60.41
CA LEU A 129 -1.03 -13.37 -60.07
C LEU A 129 -2.44 -14.02 -60.15
N GLY A 130 -3.47 -13.25 -60.49
CA GLY A 130 -4.84 -13.75 -60.64
C GLY A 130 -5.55 -14.04 -59.32
N TRP A 131 -5.15 -13.41 -58.20
CA TRP A 131 -5.80 -13.62 -56.92
C TRP A 131 -7.23 -13.11 -56.94
N SER A 132 -8.16 -13.88 -56.41
CA SER A 132 -9.54 -13.46 -56.19
C SER A 132 -9.63 -12.34 -55.13
N HIS A 133 -10.74 -11.59 -55.12
CA HIS A 133 -11.00 -10.60 -54.07
C HIS A 133 -10.97 -11.22 -52.67
N MET A 134 -11.53 -12.43 -52.51
CA MET A 134 -11.53 -13.15 -51.23
C MET A 134 -10.11 -13.48 -50.74
N GLN A 135 -9.23 -13.94 -51.64
CA GLN A 135 -7.84 -14.23 -51.27
C GLN A 135 -7.08 -12.97 -50.85
N ARG A 136 -7.30 -11.85 -51.54
CA ARG A 136 -6.69 -10.56 -51.18
C ARG A 136 -7.19 -10.05 -49.82
N ASP A 137 -8.48 -10.20 -49.54
CA ASP A 137 -9.05 -9.84 -48.24
C ASP A 137 -8.50 -10.74 -47.12
N TYR A 138 -8.36 -12.04 -47.38
CA TYR A 138 -7.80 -12.98 -46.40
C TYR A 138 -6.31 -12.71 -46.14
N PHE A 139 -5.54 -12.34 -47.17
CA PHE A 139 -4.17 -11.86 -47.02
C PHE A 139 -4.11 -10.59 -46.17
N ASN A 140 -4.98 -9.61 -46.44
CA ASN A 140 -5.04 -8.35 -45.71
C ASN A 140 -5.40 -8.55 -44.23
N ILE A 141 -6.27 -9.50 -43.89
CA ILE A 141 -6.58 -9.83 -42.50
C ILE A 141 -5.40 -10.55 -41.84
N ASN A 142 -4.82 -11.54 -42.51
CA ASN A 142 -3.77 -12.36 -41.91
C ASN A 142 -2.43 -11.64 -41.78
N GLN A 143 -2.13 -10.62 -42.60
CA GLN A 143 -0.93 -9.81 -42.35
C GLN A 143 -0.93 -9.12 -40.98
N LEU A 144 -2.09 -8.68 -40.50
CA LEU A 144 -2.22 -8.09 -39.16
C LEU A 144 -2.01 -9.16 -38.09
N ARG A 145 -2.58 -10.35 -38.29
CA ARG A 145 -2.43 -11.49 -37.37
C ARG A 145 -0.99 -12.03 -37.30
N MET A 146 -0.23 -11.92 -38.38
CA MET A 146 1.19 -12.32 -38.46
C MET A 146 2.16 -11.22 -38.03
N SER A 147 1.63 -10.02 -37.74
CA SER A 147 2.41 -8.85 -37.34
C SER A 147 1.88 -8.27 -36.02
N PRO A 148 1.73 -9.08 -34.94
CA PRO A 148 1.44 -8.53 -33.64
C PRO A 148 2.56 -7.56 -33.24
N ARG A 149 2.20 -6.48 -32.55
CA ARG A 149 3.18 -5.50 -32.13
C ARG A 149 4.14 -6.13 -31.11
N PHE A 150 5.44 -6.03 -31.38
CA PHE A 150 6.47 -6.27 -30.38
C PHE A 150 6.76 -4.98 -29.61
N PHE A 151 6.71 -5.05 -28.28
CA PHE A 151 7.12 -3.94 -27.40
C PHE A 151 8.53 -4.20 -26.86
N ALA A 152 9.49 -3.40 -27.30
CA ALA A 152 10.87 -3.46 -26.85
C ALA A 152 11.17 -2.38 -25.81
N LEU A 153 12.19 -2.64 -25.00
CA LEU A 153 12.87 -1.63 -24.21
C LEU A 153 14.17 -1.25 -24.92
N GLU A 154 14.60 0.00 -24.81
CA GLU A 154 15.93 0.45 -25.27
C GLU A 154 17.02 0.04 -24.28
N GLU A 155 18.24 0.52 -24.55
CA GLU A 155 19.34 0.44 -23.60
C GLU A 155 18.93 1.01 -22.24
N GLU A 156 19.51 0.45 -21.17
CA GLU A 156 19.18 0.81 -19.77
C GLU A 156 17.70 0.63 -19.37
N TYR A 157 16.94 -0.13 -20.16
CA TYR A 157 15.51 -0.40 -19.96
C TYR A 157 14.60 0.82 -20.14
N GLU A 158 15.01 1.77 -20.99
CA GLU A 158 14.18 2.94 -21.32
C GLU A 158 12.96 2.55 -22.19
N ALA A 159 11.84 3.23 -21.96
CA ALA A 159 10.56 2.91 -22.58
C ALA A 159 10.42 3.56 -23.97
N GLN A 160 10.00 2.78 -24.96
CA GLN A 160 9.79 3.27 -26.32
C GLN A 160 8.38 3.84 -26.54
N HIS A 161 8.26 4.73 -27.52
CA HIS A 161 6.97 5.18 -28.06
C HIS A 161 6.67 4.51 -29.40
N TYR A 162 5.41 4.14 -29.60
CA TYR A 162 4.94 3.50 -30.83
C TYR A 162 3.68 4.17 -31.38
N ASP A 163 3.78 4.73 -32.59
CA ASP A 163 2.63 5.20 -33.34
C ASP A 163 1.96 4.02 -34.06
N MET A 164 0.80 3.59 -33.56
CA MET A 164 0.12 2.40 -34.06
C MET A 164 -0.81 2.74 -35.23
N PRO A 165 -0.64 2.08 -36.38
CA PRO A 165 -1.60 2.22 -37.47
C PRO A 165 -2.97 1.65 -37.08
N LYS A 166 -4.02 2.13 -37.75
CA LYS A 166 -5.37 1.61 -37.55
C LYS A 166 -5.41 0.11 -37.85
N GLY A 167 -5.97 -0.66 -36.92
CA GLY A 167 -6.08 -2.12 -37.05
C GLY A 167 -4.82 -2.90 -36.64
N GLN A 168 -3.77 -2.22 -36.14
CA GLN A 168 -2.60 -2.89 -35.57
C GLN A 168 -3.01 -3.97 -34.56
N MET A 169 -2.52 -5.19 -34.76
CA MET A 169 -2.72 -6.29 -33.82
C MET A 169 -1.85 -6.06 -32.58
N LEU A 170 -2.49 -6.01 -31.42
CA LEU A 170 -1.80 -5.92 -30.13
C LEU A 170 -1.65 -7.33 -29.53
N PRO A 171 -0.59 -7.60 -28.78
CA PRO A 171 -0.28 -8.93 -28.26
C PRO A 171 -1.09 -9.29 -26.99
N TRP A 172 -2.37 -8.92 -26.95
CA TRP A 172 -3.26 -9.18 -25.82
C TRP A 172 -3.84 -10.58 -25.91
N VAL A 173 -3.53 -11.41 -24.92
CA VAL A 173 -3.87 -12.83 -24.92
C VAL A 173 -5.20 -13.05 -24.21
N LEU A 174 -6.03 -13.95 -24.73
CA LEU A 174 -7.24 -14.40 -24.06
C LEU A 174 -6.88 -15.11 -22.75
N CYS A 175 -7.39 -14.59 -21.62
CA CYS A 175 -7.27 -15.22 -20.31
C CYS A 175 -8.67 -15.56 -19.80
N ARG A 176 -8.92 -16.84 -19.53
CA ARG A 176 -10.13 -17.33 -18.86
C ARG A 176 -9.79 -17.65 -17.43
N ASP A 177 -10.57 -17.13 -16.49
CA ASP A 177 -10.57 -17.57 -15.11
C ASP A 177 -11.94 -18.16 -14.75
N SER A 178 -12.16 -18.46 -13.47
CA SER A 178 -13.40 -19.04 -12.94
C SER A 178 -14.65 -18.18 -13.17
N TYR A 179 -14.49 -16.90 -13.53
CA TYR A 179 -15.56 -15.90 -13.62
C TYR A 179 -15.77 -15.31 -15.02
N GLY A 180 -14.88 -15.54 -15.99
CA GLY A 180 -15.08 -15.15 -17.39
C GLY A 180 -13.81 -14.67 -18.10
N VAL A 181 -13.97 -13.80 -19.10
CA VAL A 181 -12.85 -13.07 -19.71
C VAL A 181 -12.52 -11.89 -18.80
N HIS A 182 -11.32 -11.89 -18.20
CA HIS A 182 -10.88 -10.76 -17.37
C HIS A 182 -10.55 -9.55 -18.24
N GLU A 183 -11.41 -8.54 -18.18
CA GLU A 183 -11.04 -7.14 -18.35
C GLU A 183 -11.30 -6.45 -17.01
N GLU A 184 -10.32 -6.49 -16.09
CA GLU A 184 -10.41 -5.72 -14.84
C GLU A 184 -10.19 -4.25 -15.19
N THR A 185 -11.29 -3.54 -15.37
CA THR A 185 -11.27 -2.09 -15.57
C THR A 185 -11.29 -1.39 -14.22
N LEU A 186 -10.20 -0.70 -13.90
CA LEU A 186 -10.16 0.29 -12.84
C LEU A 186 -10.40 1.66 -13.49
N SER A 187 -11.55 2.27 -13.20
CA SER A 187 -11.87 3.61 -13.69
C SER A 187 -11.56 4.65 -12.63
N GLY A 188 -10.78 5.68 -13.01
CA GLY A 188 -10.41 6.78 -12.13
C GLY A 188 -10.60 8.15 -12.79
N GLY A 189 -10.35 9.23 -12.03
CA GLY A 189 -10.48 10.61 -12.52
C GLY A 189 -9.62 10.90 -13.76
N CYS A 190 -8.43 10.31 -13.85
CA CYS A 190 -7.39 10.62 -14.84
C CYS A 190 -7.36 9.70 -16.09
N GLY A 191 -8.22 8.69 -16.18
CA GLY A 191 -8.17 7.71 -17.29
C GLY A 191 -8.76 6.35 -16.93
N GLN A 192 -8.71 5.43 -17.89
CA GLN A 192 -9.08 4.02 -17.69
C GLN A 192 -7.80 3.19 -17.60
N VAL A 193 -7.67 2.36 -16.56
CA VAL A 193 -6.58 1.38 -16.46
C VAL A 193 -7.17 -0.02 -16.62
N VAL A 194 -6.57 -0.80 -17.52
CA VAL A 194 -6.98 -2.17 -17.80
C VAL A 194 -5.80 -3.12 -17.65
N LYS A 195 -6.02 -4.24 -16.95
CA LYS A 195 -5.04 -5.32 -16.82
C LYS A 195 -5.17 -6.29 -18.00
N TYR A 196 -4.11 -6.40 -18.81
CA TYR A 196 -4.06 -7.33 -19.95
C TYR A 196 -3.06 -8.45 -19.70
N LYS A 197 -3.41 -9.68 -20.09
CA LYS A 197 -2.41 -10.73 -20.31
C LYS A 197 -1.68 -10.43 -21.60
N ILE A 198 -0.35 -10.47 -21.58
CA ILE A 198 0.49 -10.20 -22.75
C ILE A 198 1.23 -11.47 -23.17
N ASP A 199 1.41 -11.64 -24.48
CA ASP A 199 2.17 -12.76 -25.04
C ASP A 199 3.68 -12.59 -24.76
N ALA A 200 4.31 -13.64 -24.21
CA ALA A 200 5.71 -13.60 -23.76
C ALA A 200 6.71 -13.45 -24.92
N ASP A 201 6.33 -13.89 -26.13
CA ASP A 201 7.14 -13.81 -27.35
C ASP A 201 6.96 -12.46 -28.08
N SER A 202 6.10 -11.59 -27.57
CA SER A 202 5.73 -10.31 -28.17
C SER A 202 6.19 -9.09 -27.36
N HIS A 203 7.09 -9.27 -26.39
CA HIS A 203 7.70 -8.15 -25.67
C HIS A 203 9.11 -8.43 -25.12
N GLY A 204 9.88 -7.36 -24.92
CA GLY A 204 11.22 -7.39 -24.32
C GLY A 204 11.25 -7.10 -22.80
N PHE A 205 10.10 -7.07 -22.12
CA PHE A 205 10.02 -6.62 -20.72
C PHE A 205 10.63 -7.58 -19.68
N ALA A 206 10.79 -8.87 -20.01
CA ALA A 206 11.15 -9.90 -19.03
C ALA A 206 12.42 -9.60 -18.21
N PRO A 207 13.54 -9.12 -18.79
CA PRO A 207 14.75 -8.83 -18.02
C PRO A 207 14.56 -7.72 -16.98
N LEU A 208 13.82 -6.65 -17.32
CA LEU A 208 13.52 -5.57 -16.38
C LEU A 208 12.60 -6.05 -15.25
N LEU A 209 11.54 -6.79 -15.59
CA LEU A 209 10.59 -7.30 -14.60
C LEU A 209 11.25 -8.31 -13.66
N GLU A 210 12.13 -9.17 -14.16
CA GLU A 210 12.92 -10.08 -13.32
C GLU A 210 13.88 -9.31 -12.39
N LYS A 211 14.55 -8.26 -12.90
CA LYS A 211 15.40 -7.38 -12.08
C LYS A 211 14.60 -6.70 -10.97
N LEU A 212 13.35 -6.31 -11.22
CA LEU A 212 12.45 -5.75 -10.20
C LEU A 212 11.83 -6.82 -9.28
N GLY A 213 11.91 -8.10 -9.67
CA GLY A 213 11.28 -9.21 -8.94
C GLY A 213 9.79 -9.39 -9.26
N PHE A 214 9.29 -8.79 -10.34
CA PHE A 214 7.90 -8.86 -10.77
C PHE A 214 7.66 -10.00 -11.78
N TYR A 215 6.40 -10.35 -11.97
CA TYR A 215 5.96 -11.30 -13.00
C TYR A 215 5.66 -10.57 -14.30
N GLY A 216 5.96 -11.19 -15.45
CA GLY A 216 5.81 -10.59 -16.78
C GLY A 216 4.63 -11.08 -17.61
N SER A 217 3.71 -11.86 -17.03
CA SER A 217 2.56 -12.39 -17.77
C SER A 217 1.42 -11.39 -17.94
N PHE A 218 1.39 -10.32 -17.14
CA PHE A 218 0.35 -9.30 -17.16
C PHE A 218 0.96 -7.90 -17.16
N VAL A 219 0.29 -6.98 -17.85
CA VAL A 219 0.61 -5.55 -17.88
C VAL A 219 -0.64 -4.73 -17.58
N ALA A 220 -0.45 -3.55 -16.99
CA ALA A 220 -1.49 -2.56 -16.82
C ALA A 220 -1.38 -1.52 -17.94
N VAL A 221 -2.47 -1.27 -18.66
CA VAL A 221 -2.52 -0.27 -19.72
C VAL A 221 -3.41 0.88 -19.27
N LYS A 222 -2.82 2.06 -19.11
CA LYS A 222 -3.53 3.31 -18.81
C LYS A 222 -3.81 4.05 -20.11
N SER A 223 -5.09 4.31 -20.39
CA SER A 223 -5.56 5.10 -21.52
C SER A 223 -5.93 6.50 -21.04
N LEU A 224 -5.39 7.54 -21.69
CA LEU A 224 -5.82 8.90 -21.42
C LEU A 224 -7.19 9.16 -22.05
N LYS A 225 -8.00 9.98 -21.39
CA LYS A 225 -9.26 10.48 -21.96
C LYS A 225 -8.94 11.37 -23.17
N ASP A 226 -9.82 11.36 -24.18
CA ASP A 226 -9.76 12.30 -25.30
C ASP A 226 -9.88 13.73 -24.77
N THR A 227 -8.76 14.35 -24.43
CA THR A 227 -8.70 15.81 -24.33
C THR A 227 -8.61 16.30 -25.78
N HIS A 228 -9.53 17.16 -26.20
CA HIS A 228 -9.42 17.94 -27.45
C HIS A 228 -8.15 18.79 -27.40
N LYS A 229 -6.97 18.19 -27.59
CA LYS A 229 -5.70 18.89 -27.69
C LYS A 229 -5.50 19.26 -29.15
N GLU A 230 -5.16 20.53 -29.38
CA GLU A 230 -4.65 21.00 -30.67
C GLU A 230 -3.47 20.14 -31.10
N GLN A 231 -3.45 19.74 -32.37
CA GLN A 231 -2.36 18.95 -32.95
C GLN A 231 -1.04 19.71 -32.80
N GLY A 232 -0.06 19.12 -32.10
CA GLY A 232 1.30 19.65 -31.97
C GLY A 232 1.69 20.22 -30.59
N ALA A 233 0.79 20.27 -29.60
CA ALA A 233 1.18 20.66 -28.25
C ALA A 233 2.02 19.53 -27.58
N PRO A 234 3.18 19.84 -26.97
CA PRO A 234 4.02 18.84 -26.30
C PRO A 234 3.22 18.16 -25.18
N ASN A 235 3.19 16.83 -25.20
CA ASN A 235 2.49 16.06 -24.18
C ASN A 235 3.32 16.04 -22.89
N LYS A 236 3.15 17.07 -22.05
CA LYS A 236 3.81 17.21 -20.74
C LYS A 236 3.67 15.94 -19.89
N GLU A 237 2.55 15.22 -20.00
CA GLU A 237 2.32 13.96 -19.32
C GLU A 237 3.23 12.83 -19.83
N LEU A 238 3.42 12.72 -21.15
CA LEU A 238 4.35 11.76 -21.73
C LEU A 238 5.80 12.03 -21.30
N GLU A 239 6.22 13.30 -21.30
CA GLU A 239 7.58 13.70 -20.91
C GLU A 239 7.86 13.46 -19.42
N MET A 240 6.88 13.71 -18.54
CA MET A 240 6.99 13.35 -17.12
C MET A 240 7.00 11.83 -16.91
N LEU A 241 6.18 11.07 -17.64
CA LEU A 241 6.13 9.62 -17.46
C LEU A 241 7.39 8.92 -17.97
N LYS A 242 8.05 9.44 -19.02
CA LYS A 242 9.39 9.01 -19.45
C LYS A 242 10.47 9.24 -18.37
N GLN A 243 10.26 10.14 -17.41
CA GLN A 243 11.20 10.26 -16.28
C GLN A 243 11.28 8.97 -15.46
N PHE A 244 10.19 8.19 -15.46
CA PHE A 244 10.04 6.94 -14.71
C PHE A 244 10.24 5.69 -15.57
N SER A 245 10.78 5.82 -16.78
CA SER A 245 11.33 4.66 -17.49
C SER A 245 12.75 4.35 -17.03
N GLY A 246 13.18 3.12 -17.31
CA GLY A 246 14.44 2.57 -16.82
C GLY A 246 14.38 2.08 -15.37
N PHE A 247 15.50 1.52 -14.91
CA PHE A 247 15.64 1.07 -13.53
C PHE A 247 16.02 2.24 -12.60
N SER A 248 15.05 3.07 -12.22
CA SER A 248 15.29 4.23 -11.34
C SER A 248 15.29 3.86 -9.85
N HIS A 249 14.22 3.21 -9.38
CA HIS A 249 14.08 2.76 -7.99
C HIS A 249 13.10 1.58 -7.90
N PRO A 250 13.36 0.52 -7.11
CA PRO A 250 12.51 -0.68 -7.06
C PRO A 250 11.09 -0.45 -6.50
N ASN A 251 10.89 0.63 -5.73
CA ASN A 251 9.59 1.01 -5.14
C ASN A 251 8.94 2.22 -5.82
N ILE A 252 9.32 2.51 -7.06
CA ILE A 252 8.65 3.47 -7.94
C ILE A 252 8.21 2.72 -9.20
N ILE A 253 6.98 2.96 -9.66
CA ILE A 253 6.45 2.31 -10.86
C ILE A 253 7.32 2.67 -12.07
N THR A 254 7.70 1.66 -12.85
CA THR A 254 8.45 1.86 -14.09
C THR A 254 7.51 1.88 -15.29
N LEU A 255 7.72 2.79 -16.22
CA LEU A 255 7.06 2.75 -17.53
C LEU A 255 7.73 1.67 -18.40
N LEU A 256 6.93 0.82 -19.06
CA LEU A 256 7.43 -0.24 -19.94
C LEU A 256 7.39 0.17 -21.42
N ALA A 257 6.32 0.84 -21.85
CA ALA A 257 6.17 1.34 -23.22
C ALA A 257 5.03 2.34 -23.30
N THR A 258 4.98 3.11 -24.38
CA THR A 258 3.85 3.97 -24.71
C THR A 258 3.43 3.75 -26.15
N TYR A 259 2.15 3.96 -26.44
CA TYR A 259 1.67 3.92 -27.81
C TYR A 259 0.49 4.84 -28.07
N THR A 260 0.41 5.32 -29.30
CA THR A 260 -0.74 6.08 -29.79
C THR A 260 -1.57 5.19 -30.71
N LEU A 261 -2.86 5.01 -30.39
CA LEU A 261 -3.79 4.24 -31.22
C LEU A 261 -5.12 4.98 -31.29
N HIS A 262 -5.64 5.20 -32.51
CA HIS A 262 -6.85 6.01 -32.74
C HIS A 262 -6.79 7.40 -32.08
N ASN A 263 -5.65 8.09 -32.19
CA ASN A 263 -5.38 9.40 -31.55
C ASN A 263 -5.45 9.42 -30.01
N ARG A 264 -5.45 8.25 -29.36
CA ARG A 264 -5.39 8.13 -27.90
C ARG A 264 -4.02 7.62 -27.48
N SER A 265 -3.43 8.27 -26.48
CA SER A 265 -2.18 7.82 -25.86
C SER A 265 -2.47 6.77 -24.79
N HIS A 266 -1.66 5.72 -24.82
CA HIS A 266 -1.73 4.59 -23.91
C HIS A 266 -0.35 4.34 -23.30
N PHE A 267 -0.33 3.92 -22.05
CA PHE A 267 0.89 3.70 -21.27
C PHE A 267 0.86 2.30 -20.68
N ILE A 268 1.95 1.55 -20.86
CA ILE A 268 2.10 0.17 -20.40
C ILE A 268 2.98 0.17 -19.14
N PHE A 269 2.47 -0.42 -18.07
CA PHE A 269 3.14 -0.57 -16.78
C PHE A 269 3.15 -2.04 -16.35
N PRO A 270 4.02 -2.44 -15.39
CA PRO A 270 3.87 -3.70 -14.69
C PRO A 270 2.47 -3.79 -14.06
N ALA A 271 1.82 -4.95 -14.15
CA ALA A 271 0.52 -5.15 -13.53
C ALA A 271 0.67 -5.44 -12.03
N ALA A 272 0.12 -4.54 -11.20
CA ALA A 272 -0.07 -4.80 -9.78
C ALA A 272 -1.23 -5.77 -9.55
N GLU A 273 -1.28 -6.38 -8.37
CA GLU A 273 -2.45 -7.19 -7.99
C GLU A 273 -3.50 -6.30 -7.33
N TYR A 274 -3.07 -5.37 -6.47
CA TYR A 274 -3.95 -4.48 -5.71
C TYR A 274 -3.32 -3.09 -5.59
N ASP A 275 -4.16 -2.07 -5.45
CA ASP A 275 -3.73 -0.85 -4.74
C ASP A 275 -3.77 -1.07 -3.22
N LEU A 276 -3.21 -0.14 -2.44
CA LEU A 276 -3.11 -0.27 -0.99
C LEU A 276 -4.48 -0.27 -0.30
N LEU A 277 -5.48 0.42 -0.87
CA LEU A 277 -6.83 0.44 -0.33
C LEU A 277 -7.49 -0.93 -0.46
N MET A 278 -7.37 -1.57 -1.62
CA MET A 278 -7.85 -2.92 -1.85
C MET A 278 -7.06 -3.94 -1.03
N TYR A 279 -5.73 -3.77 -0.94
CA TYR A 279 -4.88 -4.61 -0.08
C TYR A 279 -5.37 -4.62 1.36
N TRP A 280 -5.64 -3.45 1.95
CA TRP A 280 -6.14 -3.34 3.31
C TRP A 280 -7.55 -3.92 3.51
N LYS A 281 -8.40 -3.92 2.48
CA LYS A 281 -9.75 -4.49 2.54
C LYS A 281 -9.75 -6.00 2.65
N ILE A 282 -8.81 -6.66 1.97
CA ILE A 282 -8.80 -8.12 1.82
C ILE A 282 -7.79 -8.82 2.74
N HIS A 283 -6.79 -8.10 3.25
CA HIS A 283 -5.81 -8.65 4.19
C HIS A 283 -6.12 -8.16 5.63
N PRO A 284 -6.05 -9.06 6.63
CA PRO A 284 -6.22 -8.67 8.02
C PRO A 284 -5.01 -7.86 8.51
N GLY A 285 -5.26 -6.94 9.44
CA GLY A 285 -4.20 -6.23 10.16
C GLY A 285 -3.30 -7.20 10.94
N PRO A 286 -1.96 -7.03 10.94
CA PRO A 286 -1.04 -7.97 11.58
C PRO A 286 -1.22 -8.15 13.10
N LEU A 287 -1.89 -7.19 13.76
CA LEU A 287 -2.11 -7.18 15.21
C LEU A 287 -3.56 -7.42 15.64
N VAL A 288 -4.46 -7.71 14.70
CA VAL A 288 -5.89 -7.92 14.98
C VAL A 288 -6.11 -9.15 15.87
N ASN A 289 -5.28 -10.19 15.74
CA ASN A 289 -5.32 -11.37 16.60
C ASN A 289 -4.03 -11.47 17.44
N PRO A 290 -4.07 -11.14 18.74
CA PRO A 290 -2.87 -11.13 19.55
C PRO A 290 -2.38 -12.52 19.96
N ALA A 291 -3.18 -13.58 19.76
CA ALA A 291 -2.71 -14.96 19.86
C ALA A 291 -1.85 -15.37 18.65
N SER A 292 -1.86 -14.57 17.57
CA SER A 292 -1.12 -14.81 16.34
C SER A 292 -0.37 -13.55 15.88
N VAL A 293 0.23 -12.80 16.83
CA VAL A 293 1.06 -11.63 16.51
C VAL A 293 2.09 -12.01 15.45
N ASN A 294 1.90 -11.47 14.24
CA ASN A 294 2.71 -11.82 13.09
C ASN A 294 3.97 -10.96 13.09
N SER A 295 4.92 -11.28 13.97
CA SER A 295 6.18 -10.53 14.12
C SER A 295 6.93 -10.38 12.79
N GLU A 296 6.89 -11.41 11.95
CA GLU A 296 7.45 -11.38 10.60
C GLU A 296 6.69 -10.43 9.67
N GLY A 297 5.35 -10.39 9.78
CA GLY A 297 4.51 -9.43 9.04
C GLY A 297 4.76 -7.98 9.45
N LEU A 298 4.98 -7.71 10.74
CA LEU A 298 5.36 -6.38 11.22
C LEU A 298 6.75 -5.98 10.75
N LEU A 299 7.72 -6.90 10.80
CA LEU A 299 9.06 -6.66 10.28
C LEU A 299 9.02 -6.35 8.78
N TRP A 300 8.29 -7.15 8.01
CA TRP A 300 8.06 -6.91 6.58
C TRP A 300 7.46 -5.53 6.34
N LEU A 301 6.39 -5.17 7.06
CA LEU A 301 5.70 -3.89 6.88
C LEU A 301 6.59 -2.70 7.24
N SER A 302 7.39 -2.81 8.30
CA SER A 302 8.39 -1.78 8.65
C SER A 302 9.42 -1.59 7.53
N GLY A 303 9.83 -2.70 6.88
CA GLY A 303 10.67 -2.67 5.68
C GLY A 303 9.97 -1.98 4.51
N GLN A 304 8.68 -2.24 4.29
CA GLN A 304 7.92 -1.56 3.23
C GLN A 304 7.75 -0.06 3.49
N ILE A 305 7.48 0.36 4.73
CA ILE A 305 7.40 1.78 5.10
C ILE A 305 8.74 2.46 4.80
N ARG A 306 9.85 1.86 5.22
CA ARG A 306 11.19 2.36 4.89
C ARG A 306 11.40 2.48 3.38
N ASN A 307 10.95 1.49 2.61
CA ASN A 307 11.08 1.49 1.15
C ASN A 307 10.23 2.58 0.47
N ILE A 308 9.00 2.82 0.94
CA ILE A 308 8.12 3.91 0.44
C ILE A 308 8.72 5.28 0.78
N VAL A 309 9.22 5.46 2.00
CA VAL A 309 9.92 6.69 2.41
C VAL A 309 11.17 6.90 1.56
N GLY A 310 11.97 5.86 1.33
CA GLY A 310 13.15 5.91 0.46
C GLY A 310 12.81 6.25 -0.99
N ALA A 311 11.73 5.68 -1.53
CA ALA A 311 11.22 6.03 -2.85
C ALA A 311 10.81 7.50 -2.94
N LEU A 312 10.12 8.02 -1.93
CA LEU A 312 9.72 9.42 -1.90
C LEU A 312 10.92 10.37 -1.77
N ALA A 313 11.91 10.01 -0.96
CA ALA A 313 13.18 10.74 -0.89
C ALA A 313 13.90 10.77 -2.24
N HIS A 314 13.96 9.62 -2.95
CA HIS A 314 14.54 9.54 -4.30
C HIS A 314 13.81 10.46 -5.30
N ILE A 315 12.47 10.51 -5.24
CA ILE A 315 11.68 11.48 -6.04
C ILE A 315 12.08 12.91 -5.68
N HIS A 316 12.27 13.20 -4.40
CA HIS A 316 12.61 14.52 -3.87
C HIS A 316 14.04 15.00 -4.19
N GLU A 317 14.96 14.08 -4.46
CA GLU A 317 16.37 14.34 -4.77
C GLU A 317 16.65 14.55 -6.27
N GLY A 318 15.76 14.08 -7.16
CA GLY A 318 15.65 14.51 -8.56
C GLY A 318 16.96 14.60 -9.36
N LYS A 319 17.54 13.46 -9.76
CA LYS A 319 18.65 13.42 -10.75
C LYS A 319 18.31 12.57 -11.98
N LYS A 320 17.77 13.20 -13.02
CA LYS A 320 18.09 12.88 -14.43
C LYS A 320 18.46 14.20 -15.12
N ALA A 321 19.60 14.23 -15.82
CA ALA A 321 20.43 15.40 -16.10
C ALA A 321 20.03 16.25 -17.32
N HIS A 322 18.82 16.11 -17.86
CA HIS A 322 18.41 16.86 -19.05
C HIS A 322 16.95 17.28 -18.92
N MET A 323 16.68 18.57 -18.63
CA MET A 323 15.53 19.39 -19.10
C MET A 323 15.43 20.72 -18.31
N ASN A 324 14.72 21.69 -18.90
CA ASN A 324 14.67 23.11 -18.53
C ASN A 324 14.05 23.39 -17.15
N MET A 325 14.56 24.47 -16.52
CA MET A 325 14.53 24.75 -15.08
C MET A 325 13.18 25.17 -14.44
N GLU A 326 12.03 25.04 -15.12
CA GLU A 326 10.77 25.65 -14.63
C GLU A 326 9.65 24.68 -14.25
N THR A 327 9.73 23.38 -14.55
CA THR A 327 8.65 22.43 -14.26
C THR A 327 9.01 21.46 -13.12
N MET A 328 8.44 21.71 -11.94
CA MET A 328 8.26 20.74 -10.82
C MET A 328 9.45 19.85 -10.46
N PHE A 329 10.56 20.43 -10.00
CA PHE A 329 11.64 19.62 -9.42
C PHE A 329 11.19 18.86 -8.16
N GLY A 330 11.09 17.53 -8.28
CA GLY A 330 11.18 16.59 -7.18
C GLY A 330 10.01 16.52 -6.20
N ARG A 331 8.76 16.53 -6.67
CA ARG A 331 7.58 16.18 -5.84
C ARG A 331 6.68 15.19 -6.57
N HIS A 332 5.96 14.37 -5.82
CA HIS A 332 4.97 13.44 -6.35
C HIS A 332 3.60 14.12 -6.58
N GLY A 333 3.10 14.91 -5.62
CA GLY A 333 1.90 15.74 -5.72
C GLY A 333 0.56 15.03 -5.50
N ASP A 334 0.52 13.70 -5.53
CA ASP A 334 -0.73 12.92 -5.33
C ASP A 334 -0.51 11.61 -4.54
N ILE A 335 0.22 11.67 -3.43
CA ILE A 335 0.39 10.48 -2.57
C ILE A 335 -0.93 10.17 -1.86
N LYS A 336 -1.44 8.95 -2.08
CA LYS A 336 -2.67 8.40 -1.47
C LYS A 336 -2.66 6.86 -1.58
N PRO A 337 -3.50 6.13 -0.83
CA PRO A 337 -3.50 4.66 -0.87
C PRO A 337 -3.77 4.09 -2.26
N ALA A 338 -4.66 4.72 -3.05
CA ALA A 338 -4.94 4.31 -4.42
C ALA A 338 -3.73 4.40 -5.38
N ASN A 339 -2.70 5.19 -5.01
CA ASN A 339 -1.49 5.41 -5.79
C ASN A 339 -0.29 4.61 -5.25
N ILE A 340 -0.49 3.78 -4.22
CA ILE A 340 0.52 2.84 -3.73
C ILE A 340 0.07 1.44 -4.12
N LEU A 341 0.82 0.80 -4.99
CA LEU A 341 0.47 -0.50 -5.58
C LEU A 341 1.19 -1.63 -4.84
N TRP A 342 0.52 -2.76 -4.68
CA TRP A 342 1.10 -3.98 -4.17
C TRP A 342 1.38 -4.97 -5.30
N PHE A 343 2.63 -5.42 -5.36
CA PHE A 343 3.09 -6.43 -6.31
C PHE A 343 3.43 -7.72 -5.59
N ARG A 344 2.96 -8.84 -6.16
CA ARG A 344 3.56 -10.14 -5.84
C ARG A 344 5.01 -10.13 -6.31
N SER A 345 5.93 -10.48 -5.41
CA SER A 345 7.37 -10.43 -5.69
C SER A 345 7.99 -11.82 -5.63
N ARG A 346 8.93 -12.08 -6.54
CA ARG A 346 9.81 -13.25 -6.52
C ARG A 346 10.92 -13.14 -5.47
N LYS A 347 11.20 -11.91 -5.02
CA LYS A 347 12.27 -11.59 -4.06
C LYS A 347 11.75 -11.44 -2.64
N GLU A 348 10.47 -11.15 -2.47
CA GLU A 348 9.81 -10.93 -1.18
C GLU A 348 8.45 -11.64 -1.18
N GLN A 349 8.31 -12.70 -0.38
CA GLN A 349 7.15 -13.60 -0.40
C GLN A 349 5.85 -12.88 -0.03
N ARG A 350 5.92 -11.89 0.85
CA ARG A 350 4.77 -11.07 1.29
C ARG A 350 4.44 -9.93 0.31
N GLY A 351 5.18 -9.85 -0.80
CA GLY A 351 5.05 -8.82 -1.82
C GLY A 351 5.70 -7.49 -1.46
N VAL A 352 5.61 -6.53 -2.36
CA VAL A 352 6.25 -5.20 -2.20
C VAL A 352 5.28 -4.07 -2.55
N PHE A 353 5.39 -2.96 -1.82
CA PHE A 353 4.67 -1.73 -2.16
C PHE A 353 5.50 -0.83 -3.09
N VAL A 354 4.85 -0.24 -4.08
CA VAL A 354 5.44 0.56 -5.15
C VAL A 354 4.60 1.83 -5.34
N ILE A 355 5.22 3.01 -5.29
CA ILE A 355 4.56 4.28 -5.56
C ILE A 355 4.25 4.41 -7.06
N SER A 356 3.06 4.88 -7.39
CA SER A 356 2.56 5.05 -8.75
C SER A 356 1.78 6.35 -8.94
N ASP A 357 1.44 6.65 -10.19
CA ASP A 357 0.57 7.78 -10.58
C ASP A 357 1.03 9.13 -10.01
N PHE A 358 2.19 9.58 -10.50
CA PHE A 358 2.70 10.93 -10.26
C PHE A 358 1.63 11.94 -10.65
N GLY A 359 1.33 12.89 -9.78
CA GLY A 359 0.16 13.76 -9.86
C GLY A 359 0.18 14.71 -11.07
N ILE A 360 -0.19 14.22 -12.25
CA ILE A 360 -0.43 15.03 -13.46
C ILE A 360 -1.71 15.87 -13.33
N ALA A 361 -2.54 15.57 -12.31
CA ALA A 361 -3.74 16.30 -11.98
C ALA A 361 -3.52 17.79 -11.64
N ASP A 362 -2.30 18.20 -11.26
CA ASP A 362 -2.00 19.61 -11.00
C ASP A 362 -2.00 20.45 -12.30
N ALA A 363 -1.75 19.86 -13.47
CA ALA A 363 -1.84 20.58 -14.75
C ALA A 363 -3.29 21.02 -15.07
N HIS A 364 -4.29 20.27 -14.60
CA HIS A 364 -5.71 20.67 -14.72
C HIS A 364 -6.19 21.56 -13.59
N ARG A 365 -5.55 21.52 -12.41
CA ARG A 365 -5.91 22.43 -11.30
C ARG A 365 -5.58 23.88 -11.58
N GLU A 366 -4.53 24.17 -12.34
CA GLU A 366 -4.25 25.54 -12.76
C GLU A 366 -5.37 26.13 -13.63
N GLU A 367 -6.01 25.32 -14.49
CA GLU A 367 -7.18 25.73 -15.28
C GLU A 367 -8.47 25.81 -14.44
N THR A 368 -8.60 24.94 -13.42
CA THR A 368 -9.83 24.84 -12.60
C THR A 368 -9.91 25.92 -11.51
N ARG A 369 -8.80 26.59 -11.17
CA ARG A 369 -8.80 27.71 -10.21
C ARG A 369 -9.56 28.94 -10.70
N SER A 370 -9.89 29.03 -11.99
CA SER A 370 -10.50 30.24 -12.56
C SER A 370 -12.02 30.21 -12.75
N ILE A 371 -12.72 29.07 -12.86
CA ILE A 371 -14.14 29.08 -13.27
C ILE A 371 -14.91 27.86 -12.75
N ILE A 372 -15.33 27.82 -11.48
CA ILE A 372 -16.48 27.00 -11.05
C ILE A 372 -17.34 27.80 -10.06
N PRO A 373 -18.65 28.01 -10.34
CA PRO A 373 -19.60 28.57 -9.37
C PRO A 373 -19.72 27.69 -8.12
N ALA A 374 -19.95 28.29 -6.96
CA ALA A 374 -19.99 27.64 -5.64
C ALA A 374 -21.01 26.48 -5.44
N ALA A 375 -21.75 26.08 -6.49
CA ALA A 375 -22.73 24.99 -6.45
C ALA A 375 -22.16 23.62 -6.90
N ASP A 376 -21.00 23.57 -7.56
CA ASP A 376 -20.37 22.33 -8.06
C ASP A 376 -18.93 22.16 -7.52
N LEU A 377 -18.73 22.33 -6.21
CA LEU A 377 -17.39 22.21 -5.60
C LEU A 377 -16.80 20.80 -5.84
N PRO A 378 -15.66 20.66 -6.54
CA PRO A 378 -15.00 19.38 -6.69
C PRO A 378 -14.52 18.86 -5.34
N VAL A 379 -14.67 17.55 -5.15
CA VAL A 379 -14.23 16.75 -3.99
C VAL A 379 -12.93 17.29 -3.41
N THR A 380 -13.01 17.90 -2.23
CA THR A 380 -11.84 18.30 -1.45
C THR A 380 -10.93 17.08 -1.25
N PRO A 381 -9.72 17.04 -1.82
CA PRO A 381 -8.87 15.84 -1.78
C PRO A 381 -8.43 15.55 -0.34
N ARG A 382 -8.82 14.39 0.19
CA ARG A 382 -8.60 13.98 1.59
C ARG A 382 -7.15 14.14 2.07
N TYR A 383 -6.18 13.73 1.25
CA TYR A 383 -4.75 13.65 1.59
C TYR A 383 -3.98 14.96 1.35
N ARG A 384 -4.66 16.04 0.93
CA ARG A 384 -4.01 17.31 0.62
C ARG A 384 -3.42 17.97 1.87
N ALA A 385 -2.34 18.71 1.66
CA ALA A 385 -1.68 19.47 2.70
C ALA A 385 -2.35 20.85 2.94
N PRO A 386 -2.25 21.42 4.15
CA PRO A 386 -2.93 22.65 4.53
C PRO A 386 -2.54 23.87 3.70
N GLU A 387 -1.31 23.93 3.18
CA GLU A 387 -0.85 25.04 2.34
C GLU A 387 -1.63 25.22 1.04
N CYS A 388 -2.39 24.21 0.60
CA CYS A 388 -3.30 24.32 -0.55
C CYS A 388 -4.42 25.34 -0.34
N ASP A 389 -4.81 25.61 0.91
CA ASP A 389 -5.90 26.53 1.26
C ASP A 389 -5.40 27.84 1.87
N ILE A 390 -4.08 28.04 1.90
CA ILE A 390 -3.46 29.27 2.37
C ILE A 390 -3.29 30.21 1.18
N ARG A 391 -3.77 31.45 1.30
CA ARG A 391 -3.50 32.49 0.31
C ARG A 391 -1.99 32.69 0.20
N ASP A 392 -1.46 32.64 -1.03
CA ASP A 392 -0.03 32.66 -1.34
C ASP A 392 0.77 31.47 -0.77
N GLY A 393 0.10 30.39 -0.36
CA GLY A 393 0.70 29.14 0.07
C GLY A 393 1.53 28.50 -1.05
N ARG A 394 2.79 28.16 -0.74
CA ARG A 394 3.72 27.54 -1.69
C ARG A 394 3.72 26.04 -1.50
N ILE A 395 3.15 25.32 -2.47
CA ILE A 395 3.21 23.85 -2.49
C ILE A 395 4.67 23.44 -2.74
N SER A 396 5.18 22.56 -1.88
CA SER A 396 6.56 22.08 -1.92
C SER A 396 6.63 20.57 -1.67
N ARG A 397 7.82 20.02 -1.54
CA ARG A 397 8.05 18.62 -1.10
C ARG A 397 7.38 18.28 0.23
N ALA A 398 7.16 19.27 1.09
CA ALA A 398 6.43 19.09 2.35
C ALA A 398 4.98 18.61 2.13
N TYR A 399 4.38 18.91 0.98
CA TYR A 399 3.07 18.39 0.60
C TYR A 399 3.05 16.87 0.59
N ASP A 400 4.07 16.24 -0.05
CA ASP A 400 4.13 14.78 -0.11
C ASP A 400 4.40 14.16 1.25
N VAL A 401 5.20 14.84 2.09
CA VAL A 401 5.47 14.38 3.47
C VAL A 401 4.17 14.39 4.28
N TRP A 402 3.36 15.44 4.15
CA TRP A 402 2.03 15.49 4.77
C TRP A 402 1.13 14.37 4.26
N SER A 403 0.99 14.22 2.95
CA SER A 403 0.16 13.18 2.34
C SER A 403 0.60 11.78 2.75
N LEU A 404 1.91 11.51 2.82
CA LEU A 404 2.45 10.25 3.32
C LEU A 404 2.12 10.05 4.80
N GLY A 405 2.22 11.10 5.63
CA GLY A 405 1.83 11.05 7.05
C GLY A 405 0.37 10.61 7.22
N CYS A 406 -0.54 11.15 6.41
CA CYS A 406 -1.95 10.73 6.39
C CYS A 406 -2.11 9.24 6.01
N VAL A 407 -1.37 8.76 5.01
CA VAL A 407 -1.38 7.34 4.61
C VAL A 407 -0.84 6.43 5.73
N LEU A 408 0.22 6.86 6.42
CA LEU A 408 0.82 6.10 7.52
C LEU A 408 -0.11 6.03 8.74
N LEU A 409 -0.88 7.08 9.02
CA LEU A 409 -1.92 7.05 10.06
C LEU A 409 -3.00 6.02 9.73
N GLU A 410 -3.50 6.00 8.49
CA GLU A 410 -4.46 4.98 8.07
C GLU A 410 -3.86 3.56 8.09
N MET A 411 -2.58 3.43 7.75
CA MET A 411 -1.85 2.17 7.86
C MET A 411 -1.79 1.70 9.32
N ALA A 412 -1.55 2.60 10.28
CA ALA A 412 -1.57 2.27 11.71
C ALA A 412 -2.95 1.77 12.17
N CYS A 413 -4.03 2.45 11.76
CA CYS A 413 -5.39 1.98 12.00
C CYS A 413 -5.60 0.57 11.43
N TRP A 414 -5.16 0.32 10.19
CA TRP A 414 -5.27 -1.01 9.58
C TRP A 414 -4.44 -2.07 10.32
N ILE A 415 -3.24 -1.74 10.77
CA ILE A 415 -2.39 -2.68 11.52
C ILE A 415 -3.10 -3.18 12.78
N LEU A 416 -3.74 -2.26 13.51
CA LEU A 416 -4.30 -2.50 14.84
C LEU A 416 -5.72 -3.05 14.82
N GLY A 417 -6.53 -2.66 13.84
CA GLY A 417 -7.95 -3.02 13.80
C GLY A 417 -8.48 -3.29 12.39
N ALA A 418 -7.59 -3.71 11.48
CA ALA A 418 -7.91 -4.03 10.09
C ALA A 418 -8.67 -2.89 9.37
N ASN A 419 -9.41 -3.25 8.33
CA ASN A 419 -10.14 -2.33 7.49
C ASN A 419 -11.21 -1.56 8.30
N GLU A 420 -11.79 -2.21 9.30
CA GLU A 420 -12.86 -1.68 10.15
C GLU A 420 -12.40 -0.43 10.90
N LEU A 421 -11.24 -0.49 11.58
CA LEU A 421 -10.72 0.65 12.32
C LEU A 421 -10.32 1.81 11.38
N ARG A 422 -9.84 1.50 10.17
CA ARG A 422 -9.52 2.54 9.16
C ARG A 422 -10.79 3.28 8.71
N GLU A 423 -11.88 2.58 8.46
CA GLU A 423 -13.16 3.22 8.08
C GLU A 423 -13.78 3.97 9.26
N GLN A 424 -13.71 3.46 10.49
CA GLN A 424 -14.12 4.20 11.68
C GLN A 424 -13.32 5.48 11.87
N PHE A 425 -12.00 5.42 11.66
CA PHE A 425 -11.13 6.59 11.74
C PHE A 425 -11.53 7.65 10.70
N LYS A 426 -11.88 7.24 9.48
CA LYS A 426 -12.46 8.15 8.48
C LYS A 426 -13.72 8.85 8.99
N GLU A 427 -14.64 8.12 9.62
CA GLU A 427 -15.88 8.70 10.17
C GLU A 427 -15.59 9.68 11.31
N ILE A 428 -14.63 9.37 12.18
CA ILE A 428 -14.17 10.25 13.28
C ILE A 428 -13.65 11.60 12.74
N LEU A 429 -12.95 11.58 11.60
CA LEU A 429 -12.42 12.79 10.99
C LEU A 429 -13.49 13.66 10.32
N MET A 430 -14.71 13.19 10.13
CA MET A 430 -15.75 13.98 9.45
C MET A 430 -16.14 15.23 10.24
N SER A 431 -15.65 16.39 9.83
CA SER A 431 -15.97 17.71 10.40
C SER A 431 -16.38 18.71 9.32
N PRO A 432 -17.18 19.75 9.65
CA PRO A 432 -17.50 20.83 8.70
C PRO A 432 -16.25 21.60 8.27
N TYR A 433 -16.04 21.75 6.97
CA TYR A 433 -15.04 22.63 6.39
C TYR A 433 -15.52 24.10 6.40
N ILE A 434 -14.65 25.07 6.06
CA ILE A 434 -15.01 26.50 6.02
C ILE A 434 -16.21 26.82 5.09
N THR A 435 -16.47 25.96 4.10
CA THR A 435 -17.62 26.04 3.20
C THR A 435 -18.92 25.48 3.80
N GLY A 436 -18.87 24.89 4.99
CA GLY A 436 -19.97 24.16 5.64
C GLY A 436 -20.11 22.70 5.19
N VAL A 437 -19.41 22.28 4.14
CA VAL A 437 -19.40 20.88 3.67
C VAL A 437 -18.62 20.02 4.65
N LYS A 438 -19.16 18.86 5.06
CA LYS A 438 -18.42 17.92 5.90
C LYS A 438 -17.33 17.21 5.09
N THR A 439 -16.13 17.15 5.65
CA THR A 439 -14.96 16.54 5.01
C THR A 439 -14.15 15.71 6.00
N ASP A 440 -13.48 14.68 5.50
CA ASP A 440 -12.56 13.79 6.23
C ASP A 440 -11.08 14.20 6.05
N ILE A 441 -10.80 15.46 5.69
CA ILE A 441 -9.43 15.98 5.59
C ILE A 441 -8.76 16.00 6.98
N TYR A 442 -7.42 16.09 7.02
CA TYR A 442 -6.63 15.90 8.24
C TYR A 442 -6.33 17.18 9.04
N PHE A 443 -6.88 18.33 8.63
CA PHE A 443 -6.72 19.61 9.32
C PHE A 443 -8.02 20.40 9.35
N ASP A 444 -8.13 21.33 10.29
CA ASP A 444 -9.22 22.30 10.38
C ASP A 444 -8.68 23.73 10.18
N ILE A 445 -9.57 24.62 9.75
CA ILE A 445 -9.32 26.05 9.61
C ILE A 445 -10.21 26.79 10.60
N HIS A 446 -9.61 27.39 11.64
CA HIS A 446 -10.32 28.10 12.70
C HIS A 446 -10.28 29.61 12.46
N TRP A 447 -11.44 30.25 12.46
CA TRP A 447 -11.53 31.72 12.44
C TRP A 447 -11.24 32.28 13.83
N LEU A 448 -10.23 33.15 13.95
CA LEU A 448 -9.81 33.75 15.22
C LEU A 448 -10.44 35.14 15.47
N GLY A 449 -11.02 35.75 14.44
CA GLY A 449 -11.71 37.03 14.55
C GLY A 449 -11.16 38.11 13.61
N PRO A 450 -11.84 39.28 13.57
CA PRO A 450 -11.41 40.40 12.73
C PRO A 450 -10.02 40.88 13.16
N GLY A 451 -9.05 40.86 12.24
CA GLY A 451 -7.66 41.31 12.47
C GLY A 451 -6.67 40.18 12.78
N GLU A 452 -7.12 39.08 13.41
CA GLU A 452 -6.28 37.88 13.66
C GLU A 452 -6.36 36.84 12.54
N GLY A 453 -7.46 36.84 11.77
CA GLY A 453 -7.60 36.00 10.59
C GLY A 453 -7.93 34.54 10.91
N TYR A 454 -7.33 33.61 10.17
CA TYR A 454 -7.55 32.17 10.31
C TYR A 454 -6.30 31.46 10.82
N ARG A 455 -6.48 30.40 11.61
CA ARG A 455 -5.43 29.47 12.02
C ARG A 455 -5.72 28.09 11.44
N LEU A 456 -4.70 27.49 10.82
CA LEU A 456 -4.74 26.09 10.42
C LEU A 456 -4.15 25.22 11.54
N GLY A 457 -4.78 24.09 11.81
CA GLY A 457 -4.30 23.12 12.77
C GLY A 457 -4.67 21.70 12.36
N VAL A 458 -3.84 20.72 12.71
CA VAL A 458 -4.21 19.30 12.63
C VAL A 458 -5.49 19.11 13.46
N LYS A 459 -6.42 18.30 12.97
CA LYS A 459 -7.68 18.04 13.68
C LYS A 459 -7.42 17.55 15.10
N GLU A 460 -8.15 18.09 16.07
CA GLU A 460 -8.09 17.65 17.47
C GLU A 460 -8.31 16.15 17.60
N GLN A 461 -9.17 15.56 16.77
CA GLN A 461 -9.42 14.13 16.74
C GLN A 461 -8.15 13.32 16.43
N ILE A 462 -7.20 13.87 15.65
CA ILE A 462 -5.92 13.21 15.33
C ILE A 462 -4.95 13.39 16.49
N ILE A 463 -4.87 14.60 17.05
CA ILE A 463 -4.03 14.91 18.22
C ILE A 463 -4.47 14.07 19.42
N GLN A 464 -5.77 13.89 19.60
CA GLN A 464 -6.38 13.05 20.61
C GLN A 464 -6.45 11.57 20.20
N ALA A 465 -6.28 11.22 18.92
CA ALA A 465 -6.26 9.82 18.46
C ALA A 465 -4.99 9.08 18.86
N ASP A 466 -3.95 9.77 19.36
CA ASP A 466 -2.91 9.15 20.18
C ASP A 466 -3.58 8.25 21.26
N THR A 467 -4.68 8.72 21.83
CA THR A 467 -5.52 7.99 22.80
C THR A 467 -6.53 6.99 22.19
N ALA A 468 -6.97 7.13 20.94
CA ALA A 468 -8.00 6.27 20.34
C ALA A 468 -7.43 5.02 19.65
N VAL A 469 -6.24 5.18 19.05
CA VAL A 469 -5.39 4.08 18.58
C VAL A 469 -4.91 3.25 19.78
N GLU A 470 -4.59 3.91 20.90
CA GLU A 470 -4.38 3.28 22.21
C GLU A 470 -5.62 2.50 22.69
N VAL A 471 -6.83 3.08 22.63
CA VAL A 471 -8.07 2.40 23.06
C VAL A 471 -8.43 1.18 22.20
N ALA A 472 -8.17 1.22 20.90
CA ALA A 472 -8.35 0.05 20.04
C ALA A 472 -7.35 -1.08 20.36
N ALA A 473 -6.09 -0.73 20.70
CA ALA A 473 -5.10 -1.67 21.20
C ALA A 473 -5.44 -2.21 22.61
N MET A 474 -6.02 -1.38 23.48
CA MET A 474 -6.47 -1.74 24.84
C MET A 474 -7.60 -2.78 24.84
N ASN A 475 -8.50 -2.72 23.86
CA ASN A 475 -9.70 -3.56 23.82
C ASN A 475 -9.43 -5.01 23.39
N HIS A 476 -8.22 -5.36 22.91
CA HIS A 476 -7.96 -6.68 22.33
C HIS A 476 -6.94 -7.59 23.03
N ASN A 477 -6.08 -7.11 23.94
CA ASN A 477 -5.39 -7.99 24.91
C ASN A 477 -4.47 -7.20 25.87
N ALA A 478 -4.77 -7.21 27.17
CA ALA A 478 -3.75 -7.51 28.19
C ALA A 478 -4.40 -7.68 29.56
N LYS A 479 -4.21 -8.86 30.17
CA LYS A 479 -4.06 -8.92 31.63
C LYS A 479 -2.86 -8.03 31.97
N MET A 480 -3.09 -6.78 32.32
CA MET A 480 -2.05 -5.95 32.95
C MET A 480 -1.54 -6.71 34.17
N ARG A 481 -0.25 -7.05 34.18
CA ARG A 481 0.39 -7.51 35.41
C ARG A 481 0.79 -6.26 36.19
N SER A 482 0.23 -6.09 37.37
CA SER A 482 0.60 -5.04 38.31
C SER A 482 1.80 -5.48 39.14
N GLN A 483 2.85 -4.68 39.15
CA GLN A 483 3.90 -4.78 40.15
C GLN A 483 3.47 -3.92 41.35
N HIS A 484 3.56 -4.50 42.55
CA HIS A 484 3.19 -3.86 43.80
C HIS A 484 4.45 -3.72 44.67
N LEU A 485 4.69 -2.52 45.19
CA LEU A 485 5.67 -2.28 46.23
C LEU A 485 4.96 -1.58 47.40
N THR A 486 5.05 -2.19 48.58
CA THR A 486 4.41 -1.68 49.80
C THR A 486 5.45 -1.24 50.80
N ILE A 487 5.32 -0.02 51.32
CA ILE A 487 6.09 0.46 52.50
C ILE A 487 5.12 0.87 53.61
N ALA A 488 5.53 0.70 54.86
CA ALA A 488 4.67 0.92 56.02
C ALA A 488 5.16 2.06 56.94
N PRO A 489 4.85 3.35 56.64
CA PRO A 489 5.12 4.44 57.56
C PRO A 489 4.23 4.37 58.82
N ARG A 490 4.77 4.82 59.96
CA ARG A 490 4.06 4.96 61.24
C ARG A 490 3.26 6.25 61.28
N VAL A 491 2.07 6.21 61.88
CA VAL A 491 1.30 7.40 62.20
C VAL A 491 0.99 7.46 63.68
N ILE A 492 1.30 8.58 64.34
CA ILE A 492 1.09 8.73 65.79
C ILE A 492 -0.36 9.16 66.04
N GLY A 493 -1.07 8.37 66.86
CA GLY A 493 -2.48 8.52 67.24
C GLY A 493 -3.31 7.33 66.76
N HIS A 494 -3.76 6.45 67.69
CA HIS A 494 -4.59 5.23 67.53
C HIS A 494 -4.79 4.64 66.09
N VAL A 495 -3.71 4.50 65.31
CA VAL A 495 -3.67 3.82 64.01
C VAL A 495 -2.42 2.97 64.01
N THR A 496 -2.56 1.68 63.71
CA THR A 496 -1.46 0.75 63.94
C THR A 496 -0.62 0.53 62.69
N TYR A 497 -1.15 0.64 61.46
CA TYR A 497 -0.33 0.53 60.24
C TYR A 497 -0.93 1.29 59.04
N LEU A 498 -0.13 2.13 58.38
CA LEU A 498 -0.41 2.73 57.08
C LEU A 498 0.53 2.11 56.06
N ASN A 499 0.00 1.67 54.92
CA ASN A 499 0.71 1.09 53.80
C ASN A 499 0.63 2.04 52.59
N LEU A 500 1.77 2.50 52.10
CA LEU A 500 1.86 3.11 50.77
C LEU A 500 2.08 2.00 49.76
N GLU A 501 1.13 1.85 48.85
CA GLU A 501 1.18 0.88 47.78
C GLU A 501 1.47 1.60 46.46
N LEU A 502 2.62 1.28 45.87
CA LEU A 502 2.97 1.70 44.52
C LEU A 502 2.48 0.63 43.55
N MET A 503 1.57 1.01 42.65
CA MET A 503 1.10 0.17 41.57
C MET A 503 1.71 0.62 40.25
N PHE A 504 2.39 -0.30 39.59
CA PHE A 504 2.98 -0.12 38.27
C PHE A 504 2.38 -1.14 37.31
N ALA A 505 1.63 -0.68 36.30
CA ALA A 505 0.97 -1.56 35.34
C ALA A 505 1.69 -1.48 33.99
N THR A 506 2.31 -2.61 33.58
CA THR A 506 3.00 -2.74 32.28
C THR A 506 2.79 -4.12 31.66
N GLN A 507 3.03 -4.24 30.36
CA GLN A 507 2.84 -5.49 29.60
C GLN A 507 4.04 -6.48 29.67
N LEU A 508 5.09 -6.21 30.46
CA LEU A 508 6.31 -7.05 30.54
C LEU A 508 6.63 -7.51 31.98
N GLU A 509 7.43 -8.59 32.09
CA GLU A 509 7.63 -9.42 33.30
C GLU A 509 8.06 -8.68 34.59
N SER A 510 7.71 -9.29 35.72
CA SER A 510 7.96 -8.81 37.09
C SER A 510 9.44 -8.90 37.47
N GLY A 511 10.04 -7.78 37.90
CA GLY A 511 11.40 -7.72 38.45
C GLY A 511 11.51 -6.71 39.60
N SER A 512 12.50 -6.88 40.48
CA SER A 512 12.69 -6.19 41.77
C SER A 512 13.30 -4.77 41.69
N GLU A 513 12.91 -3.96 40.70
CA GLU A 513 13.65 -2.74 40.31
C GLU A 513 12.80 -1.45 40.38
N LEU A 514 11.70 -1.51 41.13
CA LEU A 514 10.82 -0.40 41.47
C LEU A 514 11.15 0.06 42.90
N GLY A 515 11.31 1.37 43.14
CA GLY A 515 11.63 1.91 44.45
C GLY A 515 10.77 3.11 44.83
N ILE A 516 10.51 3.27 46.12
CA ILE A 516 9.87 4.45 46.71
C ILE A 516 10.77 4.98 47.84
N ARG A 517 11.00 6.29 47.87
CA ARG A 517 11.77 6.99 48.90
C ARG A 517 10.93 8.12 49.45
N LEU A 518 10.79 8.21 50.77
CA LEU A 518 10.15 9.37 51.43
C LEU A 518 11.18 10.47 51.63
N ASP A 519 10.76 11.73 51.50
CA ASP A 519 11.63 12.89 51.74
C ASP A 519 11.70 13.26 53.23
N GLY A 520 10.71 12.84 54.03
CA GLY A 520 10.66 12.99 55.49
C GLY A 520 10.98 11.70 56.26
N GLY A 521 10.78 11.73 57.58
CA GLY A 521 10.91 10.55 58.44
C GLY A 521 9.89 9.45 58.13
N ASP A 522 9.88 8.38 58.91
CA ASP A 522 8.91 7.29 58.79
C ASP A 522 7.61 7.54 59.58
N THR A 523 7.50 8.69 60.24
CA THR A 523 6.45 8.99 61.21
C THR A 523 5.68 10.26 60.84
N TYR A 524 4.34 10.16 60.75
CA TYR A 524 3.46 11.26 60.33
C TYR A 524 2.26 11.39 61.29
N ILE A 525 1.57 12.54 61.29
CA ILE A 525 0.29 12.74 62.00
C ILE A 525 -0.83 13.09 60.99
N PRO A 526 -2.12 12.90 61.34
CA PRO A 526 -3.23 13.34 60.51
C PRO A 526 -3.08 14.81 60.09
N GLY A 527 -3.32 15.09 58.80
CA GLY A 527 -3.12 16.43 58.22
C GLY A 527 -1.71 16.70 57.69
N ASN A 528 -0.72 15.84 57.96
CA ASN A 528 0.59 15.94 57.30
C ASN A 528 0.49 15.56 55.81
N THR A 529 1.41 16.08 55.00
CA THR A 529 1.59 15.64 53.61
C THR A 529 2.85 14.80 53.53
N ILE A 530 2.70 13.54 53.15
CA ILE A 530 3.81 12.64 52.82
C ILE A 530 4.32 13.04 51.44
N THR A 531 5.61 13.34 51.34
CA THR A 531 6.30 13.66 50.08
C THR A 531 7.41 12.66 49.83
N GLY A 532 7.69 12.39 48.56
CA GLY A 532 8.74 11.45 48.19
C GLY A 532 8.91 11.28 46.69
N LEU A 533 9.80 10.35 46.35
CA LEU A 533 10.15 9.98 44.98
C LEU A 533 9.88 8.51 44.73
N VAL A 534 9.25 8.21 43.60
CA VAL A 534 9.19 6.88 43.00
C VAL A 534 10.26 6.80 41.93
N ARG A 535 11.08 5.74 41.93
CA ARG A 535 12.13 5.53 40.94
C ARG A 535 12.06 4.17 40.27
N ARG A 536 12.47 4.11 39.01
CA ARG A 536 12.67 2.85 38.25
C ARG A 536 13.98 2.92 37.46
N THR A 537 14.74 1.83 37.47
CA THR A 537 16.10 1.76 36.91
C THR A 537 16.30 0.73 35.80
N THR A 538 15.25 0.00 35.41
CA THR A 538 15.33 -1.04 34.36
C THR A 538 15.06 -0.47 32.98
N HIS A 539 15.76 -1.00 31.97
CA HIS A 539 15.39 -0.77 30.58
C HIS A 539 13.94 -1.19 30.34
N ILE A 540 13.14 -0.27 29.81
CA ILE A 540 11.76 -0.53 29.43
C ILE A 540 11.41 0.29 28.20
N VAL A 541 10.73 -0.37 27.27
CA VAL A 541 10.06 0.28 26.14
C VAL A 541 8.61 -0.16 26.23
N SER A 542 7.78 0.64 26.89
CA SER A 542 6.35 0.35 27.01
C SER A 542 5.57 1.48 26.32
N PRO A 543 4.72 1.15 25.33
CA PRO A 543 3.92 2.15 24.63
C PRO A 543 2.88 2.80 25.56
N GLU A 544 2.44 2.05 26.59
CA GLU A 544 1.59 2.58 27.65
C GLU A 544 2.12 2.14 29.02
N SER A 545 2.23 3.07 29.96
CA SER A 545 2.56 2.80 31.36
C SER A 545 1.80 3.72 32.27
N THR A 546 1.28 3.19 33.37
CA THR A 546 0.69 4.00 34.44
C THR A 546 1.46 3.78 35.73
N VAL A 547 1.87 4.88 36.38
CA VAL A 547 2.48 4.88 37.70
C VAL A 547 1.51 5.53 38.67
N THR A 548 1.03 4.77 39.65
CA THR A 548 0.17 5.32 40.72
C THR A 548 0.70 4.99 42.09
N VAL A 549 0.73 5.99 42.97
CA VAL A 549 0.94 5.77 44.42
C VAL A 549 -0.42 5.86 45.09
N SER A 550 -0.72 4.86 45.92
CA SER A 550 -1.92 4.82 46.72
C SER A 550 -1.54 4.73 48.19
N MET A 551 -2.31 5.39 49.05
CA MET A 551 -2.23 5.21 50.49
C MET A 551 -3.42 4.37 50.96
N ILE A 552 -3.11 3.30 51.68
CA ILE A 552 -4.06 2.33 52.22
C ILE A 552 -3.70 2.13 53.70
N GLY A 553 -4.65 2.18 54.62
CA GLY A 553 -4.33 1.94 56.02
C GLY A 553 -5.51 1.38 56.80
N THR A 554 -5.18 0.71 57.91
CA THR A 554 -6.14 0.20 58.89
C THR A 554 -5.89 0.87 60.25
N ALA A 555 -6.93 1.49 60.80
CA ALA A 555 -6.90 2.13 62.11
C ALA A 555 -7.50 1.21 63.18
N ASN A 556 -6.79 1.00 64.31
CA ASN A 556 -7.34 0.26 65.45
C ASN A 556 -8.20 1.18 66.31
N THR A 557 -9.51 0.96 66.31
CA THR A 557 -10.46 1.77 67.07
C THR A 557 -10.66 1.20 68.48
N ILE A 558 -10.83 2.08 69.47
CA ILE A 558 -11.22 1.67 70.85
C ILE A 558 -12.69 1.20 70.91
N GLN A 559 -13.46 1.45 69.85
CA GLN A 559 -14.85 0.99 69.69
C GLN A 559 -14.99 -0.03 68.56
N LEU A 560 -15.75 -1.09 68.84
CA LEU A 560 -16.11 -2.14 67.90
C LEU A 560 -16.97 -1.58 66.75
N VAL A 561 -16.49 -1.65 65.50
CA VAL A 561 -17.26 -1.21 64.32
C VAL A 561 -17.79 -2.43 63.58
N LYS A 562 -19.10 -2.43 63.28
CA LYS A 562 -19.72 -3.45 62.41
C LYS A 562 -19.45 -3.12 60.95
N ASP A 563 -18.91 -4.07 60.20
CA ASP A 563 -18.71 -3.95 58.76
C ASP A 563 -20.06 -4.05 57.99
N ARG A 564 -20.01 -3.98 56.65
CA ARG A 564 -21.20 -4.08 55.79
C ARG A 564 -21.88 -5.47 55.79
N ARG A 565 -21.22 -6.50 56.34
CA ARG A 565 -21.75 -7.87 56.48
C ARG A 565 -22.26 -8.17 57.89
N GLY A 566 -22.01 -7.26 58.84
CA GLY A 566 -22.46 -7.36 60.23
C GLY A 566 -21.41 -7.93 61.19
N ASP A 567 -20.19 -8.19 60.71
CA ASP A 567 -19.08 -8.72 61.51
C ASP A 567 -18.33 -7.59 62.23
N TYR A 568 -17.80 -7.90 63.41
CA TYR A 568 -17.05 -6.95 64.23
C TYR A 568 -15.58 -6.93 63.79
N ALA A 569 -15.14 -5.81 63.23
CA ALA A 569 -13.76 -5.61 62.84
C ALA A 569 -13.07 -4.60 63.78
N TRP A 570 -11.82 -4.90 64.14
CA TRP A 570 -10.95 -4.01 64.92
C TRP A 570 -10.34 -2.88 64.08
N GLY A 571 -10.60 -2.84 62.77
CA GLY A 571 -9.92 -1.98 61.81
C GLY A 571 -10.87 -1.11 60.98
N VAL A 572 -10.59 0.19 60.89
CA VAL A 572 -11.24 1.10 59.93
C VAL A 572 -10.34 1.32 58.72
N THR A 573 -10.88 1.09 57.51
CA THR A 573 -10.17 1.34 56.24
C THR A 573 -10.15 2.83 55.92
N LEU A 574 -8.97 3.38 55.69
CA LEU A 574 -8.82 4.77 55.22
C LEU A 574 -9.27 4.90 53.75
N PRO A 575 -9.80 6.08 53.33
CA PRO A 575 -10.13 6.30 51.92
C PRO A 575 -8.91 6.02 51.04
N HIS A 576 -9.13 5.35 49.91
CA HIS A 576 -8.09 5.16 48.90
C HIS A 576 -7.65 6.53 48.36
N HIS A 577 -6.61 7.11 48.94
CA HIS A 577 -5.99 8.31 48.40
C HIS A 577 -4.99 7.87 47.34
N ARG A 578 -5.38 8.02 46.07
CA ARG A 578 -4.61 7.58 44.91
C ARG A 578 -4.15 8.80 44.13
N GLN A 579 -2.85 8.85 43.84
CA GLN A 579 -2.25 9.83 42.95
C GLN A 579 -1.67 9.13 41.73
N THR A 580 -2.07 9.54 40.54
CA THR A 580 -1.44 9.12 39.28
C THR A 580 -0.26 10.04 39.01
N LEU A 581 0.95 9.48 38.99
CA LEU A 581 2.19 10.22 38.80
C LEU A 581 2.60 10.30 37.32
N PHE A 582 2.21 9.30 36.53
CA PHE A 582 2.58 9.22 35.12
C PHE A 582 1.58 8.36 34.34
N ARG A 583 1.29 8.78 33.09
CA ARG A 583 0.54 8.03 32.10
C ARG A 583 1.10 8.34 30.70
N GLY A 584 1.43 7.31 29.93
CA GLY A 584 1.89 7.44 28.54
C GLY A 584 3.10 6.56 28.22
N LEU A 585 3.79 6.88 27.12
CA LEU A 585 4.95 6.13 26.65
C LEU A 585 6.14 6.22 27.61
N LEU A 586 6.61 5.06 28.05
CA LEU A 586 7.75 4.96 28.96
C LEU A 586 8.93 4.29 28.27
N LEU A 587 9.90 5.13 27.90
CA LEU A 587 11.23 4.73 27.47
C LEU A 587 12.24 4.96 28.60
N ILE A 588 12.92 3.89 29.02
CA ILE A 588 14.13 3.93 29.87
C ILE A 588 15.17 3.08 29.13
N GLU A 589 16.28 3.68 28.76
CA GLU A 589 17.38 2.99 28.07
C GLU A 589 18.24 2.19 29.07
N ASN A 590 19.08 1.27 28.58
CA ASN A 590 19.95 0.46 29.44
C ASN A 590 20.90 1.35 30.26
N GLY A 591 20.81 1.26 31.60
CA GLY A 591 21.58 2.10 32.52
C GLY A 591 20.95 3.46 32.85
N GLY A 592 19.80 3.78 32.26
CA GLY A 592 19.00 4.97 32.57
C GLY A 592 18.04 4.74 33.76
N TYR A 593 17.50 5.83 34.31
CA TYR A 593 16.46 5.76 35.32
C TYR A 593 15.44 6.89 35.13
N LYS A 594 14.23 6.69 35.66
CA LYS A 594 13.20 7.75 35.75
C LYS A 594 12.69 7.86 37.17
N GLU A 595 12.36 9.09 37.56
CA GLU A 595 11.82 9.42 38.88
C GLU A 595 10.54 10.24 38.77
N TRP A 596 9.63 10.02 39.70
CA TRP A 596 8.37 10.74 39.81
C TRP A 596 8.15 11.17 41.25
N SER A 597 8.01 12.47 41.46
CA SER A 597 7.65 13.02 42.78
C SER A 597 6.17 12.79 43.07
N PHE A 598 5.86 12.47 44.32
CA PHE A 598 4.49 12.38 44.80
C PHE A 598 4.30 13.21 46.06
N ASN A 599 3.05 13.60 46.30
CA ASN A 599 2.62 14.21 47.55
C ASN A 599 1.23 13.69 47.90
N ILE A 600 1.10 13.04 49.06
CA ILE A 600 -0.14 12.44 49.53
C ILE A 600 -0.44 12.97 50.92
N SER A 601 -1.59 13.61 51.07
CA SER A 601 -2.05 14.12 52.37
C SER A 601 -2.63 13.00 53.22
N VAL A 602 -2.13 12.87 54.46
CA VAL A 602 -2.69 12.01 55.50
C VAL A 602 -4.06 12.59 55.89
N PRO A 603 -5.17 11.85 55.71
CA PRO A 603 -6.51 12.33 55.97
C PRO A 603 -6.67 12.77 57.42
N LEU A 604 -7.38 13.88 57.63
CA LEU A 604 -7.80 14.34 58.96
C LEU A 604 -8.94 13.47 59.53
N TYR A 605 -9.69 12.78 58.67
CA TYR A 605 -10.89 12.03 59.01
C TYR A 605 -11.00 10.73 58.18
N THR A 606 -11.64 9.70 58.72
CA THR A 606 -11.96 8.44 58.00
C THR A 606 -13.13 8.61 57.04
N ASP A 607 -13.26 7.76 56.01
CA ASP A 607 -14.35 7.84 55.01
C ASP A 607 -15.71 7.40 55.61
N PRO A 608 -16.72 8.30 55.68
CA PRO A 608 -18.04 7.98 56.24
C PRO A 608 -18.86 7.00 55.38
N LYS A 609 -18.54 6.84 54.08
CA LYS A 609 -19.27 5.93 53.18
C LYS A 609 -18.87 4.47 53.38
N VAL A 610 -17.66 4.22 53.87
CA VAL A 610 -17.16 2.87 54.18
C VAL A 610 -17.64 2.42 55.57
N ASN A 611 -17.89 3.37 56.49
CA ASN A 611 -18.20 3.14 57.90
C ASN A 611 -19.66 3.43 58.33
N ASN A 612 -20.64 3.16 57.45
CA ASN A 612 -22.09 3.26 57.75
C ASN A 612 -22.54 4.62 58.35
N GLY A 613 -21.97 5.74 57.91
CA GLY A 613 -22.48 7.08 58.22
C GLY A 613 -22.30 7.57 59.66
N LYS A 614 -21.59 6.84 60.53
CA LYS A 614 -21.24 7.35 61.87
C LYS A 614 -19.99 8.23 61.80
N GLN A 615 -20.19 9.55 61.74
CA GLN A 615 -19.13 10.51 62.03
C GLN A 615 -18.90 10.55 63.54
N ALA A 616 -17.86 9.88 64.02
CA ALA A 616 -17.22 10.24 65.28
C ALA A 616 -15.73 10.40 65.01
N LEU A 617 -15.16 11.50 65.51
CA LEU A 617 -13.73 11.83 65.46
C LEU A 617 -12.92 10.57 65.82
N THR A 618 -12.29 9.96 64.83
CA THR A 618 -11.51 8.73 65.02
C THR A 618 -10.03 9.03 65.31
N TYR A 619 -9.69 10.31 65.43
CA TYR A 619 -8.37 10.81 65.72
C TYR A 619 -8.44 11.80 66.88
N VAL A 620 -7.70 11.51 67.95
CA VAL A 620 -7.41 12.50 68.99
C VAL A 620 -6.19 13.27 68.51
N PRO A 621 -6.29 14.59 68.24
CA PRO A 621 -5.11 15.40 67.96
C PRO A 621 -4.14 15.31 69.15
N PRO A 622 -2.82 15.32 68.92
CA PRO A 622 -1.80 15.22 69.98
C PRO A 622 -1.91 16.33 71.06
N ASP A 623 -2.73 17.35 70.83
CA ASP A 623 -2.88 18.53 71.68
C ASP A 623 -4.01 18.39 72.72
N ALA A 624 -4.76 17.28 72.70
CA ALA A 624 -5.77 17.01 73.74
C ALA A 624 -5.07 16.50 75.01
N THR A 625 -4.64 17.44 75.84
CA THR A 625 -4.07 17.21 77.17
C THR A 625 -5.03 16.43 78.07
N ASP A 626 -4.43 15.49 78.81
CA ASP A 626 -4.93 14.75 79.98
C ASP A 626 -5.85 13.54 79.75
N HIS A 627 -5.23 12.37 79.51
CA HIS A 627 -5.75 11.11 80.06
C HIS A 627 -4.62 10.21 80.57
N GLU A 628 -4.70 9.86 81.85
CA GLU A 628 -3.87 8.86 82.52
C GLU A 628 -4.06 7.47 81.88
N LEU A 629 -2.96 6.80 81.56
CA LEU A 629 -2.94 5.42 81.07
C LEU A 629 -3.35 4.45 82.18
N PRO A 630 -4.26 3.48 81.96
CA PRO A 630 -4.25 2.27 82.76
C PRO A 630 -3.15 1.30 82.25
N PRO A 631 -2.59 0.48 83.15
CA PRO A 631 -1.33 -0.21 82.93
C PRO A 631 -1.50 -1.40 81.98
N SER A 632 -0.67 -1.45 80.94
CA SER A 632 -0.46 -2.64 80.12
C SER A 632 0.21 -3.74 80.92
N TYR A 633 -0.32 -4.97 80.91
CA TYR A 633 0.44 -6.23 80.87
C TYR A 633 -0.54 -7.40 80.65
N ILE A 634 -0.36 -8.19 79.58
CA ILE A 634 -0.19 -9.66 79.65
C ILE A 634 0.76 -10.09 78.51
N LEU A 635 1.85 -10.75 78.92
CA LEU A 635 2.82 -11.52 78.12
C LEU A 635 2.15 -12.75 77.49
N GLY A 636 2.64 -13.18 76.33
CA GLY A 636 2.08 -14.31 75.59
C GLY A 636 2.26 -15.69 76.22
N ASP A 637 1.58 -16.65 75.61
CA ASP A 637 1.92 -18.05 75.35
C ASP A 637 0.88 -18.48 74.29
N GLY A 638 1.21 -18.99 73.11
CA GLY A 638 1.97 -20.21 72.86
C GLY A 638 0.99 -21.31 72.42
N GLY A 639 0.98 -21.66 71.13
CA GLY A 639 0.50 -22.96 70.65
C GLY A 639 -0.88 -23.04 69.98
N GLU A 640 -0.81 -23.59 68.76
CA GLU A 640 -1.85 -24.12 67.83
C GLU A 640 -2.72 -23.13 67.02
#